data_AF-A0A7W2T4E5-F1
#
_entry.id   AF-A0A7W2T4E5-F1
#
_cell.length_a   1.000
_cell.length_b   1.000
_cell.length_c   1.000
_cell.angle_alpha   90.00
_cell.angle_beta   90.00
_cell.angle_gamma   90.00
#
_symmetry.space_group_name_H-M   'P 1'
#
loop_
_entity.id
_entity.type
_entity.pdbx_description
1 polymer ?
#
loop_
_entity_poly.entity_id
_entity_poly.type
_entity_poly.pdbx_seq_one_letter_code
_entity_poly.pdbx_strand_id
1 'polypeptide(L)'
;MIISSTDGLMGSYRLSINSPMHWTLVLIALLGLLISCRLIYLSFKGANSHSIQKIVALNFRKKLHLSLLFLVNIIAFICVLLFVLPFETKVQKSSSLNVLLTQGFKKVAGSDDFNIIGLDNSQIEQYLTSAERIWLLSEQENLIEKEALQQWLAENYQDKVVVINSVQELTDFWTMSRVKQSNDFGEHYNVPSLVWVFGDGLTKAQWQHLGTIKRQVSLLKANVPAVDDPSVNNLQAINSIPLNGVEFIFFASKVITGVSNLHWSKQLTLGQALTVTGQLQQPIEDNVKFELSLVNNNRVLDSITLSGNAAFSLTTTSKVSGLFSYQLVLRELPKNRASKKVVLEISEDIAFSVVIGNQPSVLIKQSAPSFETRRLKQWLSQAGSQVHVISQISKREWAQQKVNTVNNSFISNAVTERDSNNHQQKVTEQGHYLNEELLDNYDLLILDSRMFLALEDNEIEALYHAIINGLGLLINADSTLLSLADISHDKRKKLLSLFQIMPADESLHQIMAYWPEKPSLDISQTITPQSASIAINAKLGQSIVESGIGQSLVAKQSLGLGNVAITALNHTYQWSSQINSAFYSHYWQHLILQISRSERDSRWLVPSPSVLARVNKHQDICLISTVENVYVAEMQLTAYPLSNGRKCSRFLADDEGWHSFQALNDKQAVLAEQVQYFYSEEDFSAEQQAIKYHDSKGYATEKRDENITLSHTESLNSPDAYRAVNKFSVWLMMFISLALLWIERKWRAE
;
A
#
# COMPACT_ATOMS: atom_id res chain seq x y z
N MET A 1 5.57 52.73 36.45
CA MET A 1 4.63 53.70 35.84
C MET A 1 4.81 53.58 34.33
N ILE A 2 3.72 53.27 33.65
CA ILE A 2 3.55 52.80 32.26
C ILE A 2 4.59 53.39 31.27
N ILE A 3 5.53 52.56 30.79
CA ILE A 3 6.31 52.86 29.58
C ILE A 3 5.58 52.18 28.44
N SER A 4 4.71 52.91 27.75
CA SER A 4 4.08 52.44 26.52
C SER A 4 5.14 52.34 25.42
N SER A 5 5.38 51.14 24.91
CA SER A 5 6.09 50.93 23.66
C SER A 5 5.29 51.61 22.55
N THR A 6 5.80 52.70 22.00
CA THR A 6 5.20 53.35 20.84
C THR A 6 5.89 52.80 19.60
N ASP A 7 5.25 51.83 18.96
CA ASP A 7 5.66 51.36 17.64
C ASP A 7 5.04 52.29 16.59
N GLY A 8 5.88 53.07 15.93
CA GLY A 8 5.48 53.82 14.74
C GLY A 8 5.60 52.92 13.51
N LEU A 9 4.48 52.40 13.00
CA LEU A 9 4.42 51.66 11.74
C LEU A 9 4.38 52.65 10.58
N MET A 10 5.42 52.66 9.75
CA MET A 10 5.44 53.35 8.45
C MET A 10 5.59 52.29 7.34
N GLY A 11 4.47 51.72 6.90
CA GLY A 11 4.46 50.73 5.81
C GLY A 11 5.30 49.48 6.13
N SER A 12 6.30 49.18 5.28
CA SER A 12 7.20 48.02 5.41
C SER A 12 8.33 48.19 6.46
N TYR A 13 8.32 49.28 7.24
CA TYR A 13 9.37 49.60 8.21
C TYR A 13 8.80 49.78 9.63
N ARG A 14 9.55 49.31 10.63
CA ARG A 14 9.26 49.48 12.05
C ARG A 14 10.42 50.19 12.75
N LEU A 15 10.08 51.24 13.49
CA LEU A 15 10.99 51.90 14.42
C LEU A 15 10.58 51.50 15.84
N SER A 16 11.42 50.74 16.55
CA SER A 16 11.10 50.24 17.90
C SER A 16 11.76 51.10 18.97
N ILE A 17 10.96 51.78 19.82
CA ILE A 17 11.45 52.57 20.95
C ILE A 17 11.13 51.82 22.25
N ASN A 18 11.91 50.77 22.52
CA ASN A 18 11.56 49.80 23.58
C ASN A 18 12.35 49.98 24.89
N SER A 19 13.22 51.00 24.98
CA SER A 19 14.06 51.24 26.15
C SER A 19 14.00 52.71 26.57
N PRO A 20 14.03 53.02 27.89
CA PRO A 20 14.16 54.39 28.37
C PRO A 20 15.41 55.08 27.82
N MET A 21 16.46 54.33 27.46
CA MET A 21 17.66 54.86 26.81
C MET A 21 17.40 55.40 25.39
N HIS A 22 16.44 54.82 24.66
CA HIS A 22 16.05 55.34 23.35
C HIS A 22 15.31 56.68 23.48
N TRP A 23 14.45 56.82 24.49
CA TRP A 23 13.76 58.08 24.78
C TRP A 23 14.71 59.20 25.22
N THR A 24 15.73 58.88 26.03
CA THR A 24 16.76 59.88 26.39
C THR A 24 17.57 60.31 25.18
N LEU A 25 17.92 59.38 24.28
CA LEU A 25 18.61 59.69 23.02
C LEU A 25 17.78 60.59 22.10
N VAL A 26 16.49 60.30 21.92
CA VAL A 26 15.57 61.16 21.14
C VAL A 26 15.48 62.56 21.75
N LEU A 27 15.38 62.67 23.08
CA LEU A 27 15.29 63.94 23.78
C LEU A 27 16.58 64.76 23.68
N ILE A 28 17.74 64.13 23.87
CA ILE A 28 19.07 64.76 23.68
C ILE A 28 19.21 65.26 22.25
N ALA A 29 18.84 64.44 21.27
CA ALA A 29 18.94 64.79 19.87
C ALA A 29 18.03 66.00 19.55
N LEU A 30 16.78 66.02 20.04
CA LEU A 30 15.83 67.12 19.83
C LEU A 30 16.35 68.43 20.46
N LEU A 31 16.95 68.34 21.63
CA LEU A 31 17.59 69.48 22.31
C LEU A 31 18.81 69.98 21.52
N GLY A 32 19.59 69.08 20.93
CA GLY A 32 20.66 69.40 19.98
C GLY A 32 20.18 70.08 18.69
N LEU A 33 19.04 69.65 18.13
CA LEU A 33 18.40 70.30 17.00
C LEU A 33 17.94 71.72 17.35
N LEU A 34 17.32 71.93 18.51
CA LEU A 34 16.91 73.26 18.96
C LEU A 34 18.11 74.20 19.16
N ILE A 35 19.21 73.71 19.75
CA ILE A 35 20.44 74.48 19.92
C ILE A 35 21.06 74.84 18.56
N SER A 36 21.21 73.86 17.65
CA SER A 36 21.79 74.10 16.32
C SER A 36 20.93 75.05 15.48
N CYS A 37 19.61 74.89 15.49
CA CYS A 37 18.68 75.82 14.85
C CYS A 37 18.79 77.24 15.44
N ARG A 38 18.91 77.36 16.76
CA ARG A 38 19.12 78.66 17.44
C ARG A 38 20.46 79.29 17.06
N LEU A 39 21.53 78.51 16.93
CA LEU A 39 22.85 78.99 16.51
C LEU A 39 22.85 79.44 15.04
N ILE A 40 22.20 78.68 14.14
CA ILE A 40 22.01 79.08 12.74
C ILE A 40 21.24 80.40 12.67
N TYR A 41 20.15 80.53 13.43
CA TYR A 41 19.36 81.76 13.52
C TYR A 41 20.17 82.96 14.07
N LEU A 42 20.93 82.76 15.16
CA LEU A 42 21.76 83.80 15.77
C LEU A 42 22.92 84.23 14.87
N SER A 43 23.57 83.29 14.17
CA SER A 43 24.64 83.59 13.21
C SER A 43 24.18 84.47 12.05
N PHE A 44 22.93 84.31 11.61
CA PHE A 44 22.33 85.12 10.56
C PHE A 44 21.81 86.48 11.06
N LYS A 45 21.45 86.58 12.34
CA LYS A 45 21.03 87.83 13.00
C LYS A 45 22.23 88.73 13.36
N GLY A 46 23.40 88.13 13.63
CA GLY A 46 24.66 88.84 13.92
C GLY A 46 25.33 89.52 12.73
N ALA A 47 24.94 89.20 11.49
CA ALA A 47 25.45 89.81 10.25
C ALA A 47 24.73 91.12 9.87
N ASN A 48 24.08 91.79 10.81
CA ASN A 48 23.44 93.09 10.64
C ASN A 48 24.25 94.16 11.38
N SER A 49 25.38 94.55 10.80
CA SER A 49 26.00 95.85 11.07
C SER A 49 26.70 96.33 9.80
N HIS A 50 26.29 97.51 9.36
CA HIS A 50 26.78 98.35 8.27
C HIS A 50 26.26 98.20 6.83
N SER A 51 25.64 99.32 6.43
CA SER A 51 25.47 99.93 5.11
C SER A 51 24.21 99.58 4.29
N ILE A 52 23.44 100.65 4.06
CA ILE A 52 22.19 100.76 3.32
C ILE A 52 22.53 100.95 1.83
N GLN A 53 22.17 99.98 0.98
CA GLN A 53 21.68 100.11 -0.41
C GLN A 53 21.93 98.82 -1.22
N LYS A 54 20.95 97.91 -1.19
CA LYS A 54 20.57 96.93 -2.26
C LYS A 54 19.37 96.12 -1.77
N ILE A 55 18.22 96.79 -1.65
CA ILE A 55 17.01 96.23 -1.03
C ILE A 55 16.03 95.89 -2.15
N VAL A 56 15.89 94.58 -2.42
CA VAL A 56 14.66 93.81 -2.71
C VAL A 56 15.06 92.44 -3.30
N ALA A 57 16.06 92.35 -4.19
CA ALA A 57 16.51 91.05 -4.75
C ALA A 57 17.48 90.25 -3.83
N LEU A 58 18.17 90.90 -2.88
CA LEU A 58 19.12 90.24 -1.98
C LEU A 58 18.45 89.58 -0.75
N ASN A 59 17.16 89.84 -0.51
CA ASN A 59 16.44 89.37 0.69
C ASN A 59 15.84 87.96 0.50
N PHE A 60 15.50 87.58 -0.74
CA PHE A 60 14.96 86.26 -1.06
C PHE A 60 16.05 85.18 -1.06
N ARG A 61 17.22 85.44 -1.67
CA ARG A 61 18.38 84.51 -1.65
C ARG A 61 18.85 84.20 -0.23
N LYS A 62 18.88 85.21 0.66
CA LYS A 62 19.24 85.02 2.07
C LYS A 62 18.21 84.21 2.84
N LYS A 63 16.91 84.46 2.63
CA LYS A 63 15.83 83.65 3.23
C LYS A 63 15.80 82.22 2.71
N LEU A 64 16.02 82.03 1.41
CA LEU A 64 16.11 80.71 0.77
C LEU A 64 17.32 79.94 1.29
N HIS A 65 18.48 80.59 1.39
CA HIS A 65 19.70 79.96 1.92
C HIS A 65 19.54 79.57 3.40
N LEU A 66 18.92 80.44 4.21
CA LEU A 66 18.60 80.15 5.60
C LEU A 66 17.63 78.96 5.71
N SER A 67 16.58 78.93 4.88
CA SER A 67 15.62 77.82 4.82
C SER A 67 16.29 76.51 4.40
N LEU A 68 17.22 76.55 3.44
CA LEU A 68 17.98 75.39 2.98
C LEU A 68 18.91 74.87 4.07
N LEU A 69 19.56 75.75 4.84
CA LEU A 69 20.38 75.36 5.98
C LEU A 69 19.57 74.70 7.09
N PHE A 70 18.39 75.23 7.42
CA PHE A 70 17.48 74.58 8.34
C PHE A 70 17.05 73.21 7.84
N LEU A 71 16.74 73.09 6.55
CA LEU A 71 16.33 71.82 5.94
C LEU A 71 17.47 70.79 5.95
N VAL A 72 18.69 71.18 5.61
CA VAL A 72 19.88 70.29 5.68
C VAL A 72 20.17 69.88 7.12
N ASN A 73 20.02 70.79 8.10
CA ASN A 73 20.19 70.47 9.52
C ASN A 73 19.12 69.51 10.05
N ILE A 74 17.87 69.67 9.61
CA ILE A 74 16.77 68.75 9.94
C ILE A 74 17.01 67.37 9.31
N ILE A 75 17.48 67.31 8.05
CA ILE A 75 17.81 66.04 7.37
C ILE A 75 18.98 65.35 8.08
N ALA A 76 20.05 66.07 8.42
CA ALA A 76 21.18 65.53 9.17
C ALA A 76 20.71 64.92 10.50
N PHE A 77 19.83 65.64 11.20
CA PHE A 77 19.24 65.18 12.45
C PHE A 77 18.42 63.91 12.29
N ILE A 78 17.50 63.85 11.31
CA ILE A 78 16.69 62.65 11.05
C ILE A 78 17.60 61.45 10.73
N CYS A 79 18.67 61.66 9.96
CA CYS A 79 19.62 60.61 9.62
C CYS A 79 20.38 60.10 10.86
N VAL A 80 20.84 61.00 11.75
CA VAL A 80 21.48 60.61 13.03
C VAL A 80 20.51 59.81 13.90
N LEU A 81 19.26 60.26 14.00
CA LEU A 81 18.23 59.60 14.80
C LEU A 81 17.93 58.18 14.28
N LEU A 82 17.75 58.02 12.97
CA LEU A 82 17.54 56.71 12.33
C LEU A 82 18.77 55.81 12.37
N PHE A 83 19.98 56.39 12.40
CA PHE A 83 21.22 55.62 12.53
C PHE A 83 21.38 55.01 13.93
N VAL A 84 21.00 55.76 14.97
CA VAL A 84 21.14 55.32 16.37
C VAL A 84 19.99 54.43 16.82
N LEU A 85 18.76 54.68 16.36
CA LEU A 85 17.61 53.87 16.74
C LEU A 85 17.57 52.50 16.04
N PRO A 86 16.89 51.49 16.63
CA PRO A 86 16.66 50.21 15.96
C PRO A 86 15.62 50.42 14.85
N PHE A 87 16.09 50.30 13.61
CA PHE A 87 15.28 50.45 12.40
C PHE A 87 15.23 49.11 11.66
N GLU A 88 14.03 48.56 11.54
CA GLU A 88 13.80 47.20 11.02
C GLU A 88 12.86 47.22 9.81
N THR A 89 13.11 46.33 8.85
CA THR A 89 12.24 46.09 7.69
C THR A 89 11.45 44.80 7.84
N LYS A 90 10.19 44.81 7.39
CA LYS A 90 9.34 43.63 7.26
C LYS A 90 9.91 42.68 6.20
N VAL A 91 10.26 41.47 6.59
CA VAL A 91 10.70 40.40 5.68
C VAL A 91 9.49 39.53 5.37
N GLN A 92 8.97 39.60 4.14
CA GLN A 92 8.08 38.57 3.64
C GLN A 92 8.92 37.30 3.44
N LYS A 93 8.60 36.24 4.18
CA LYS A 93 9.17 34.92 3.95
C LYS A 93 8.50 34.39 2.68
N SER A 94 9.13 34.54 1.53
CA SER A 94 8.62 33.97 0.27
C SER A 94 8.48 32.46 0.44
N SER A 95 7.27 31.94 0.29
CA SER A 95 7.04 30.48 0.19
C SER A 95 7.80 29.96 -1.03
N SER A 96 8.82 29.13 -0.82
CA SER A 96 9.50 28.41 -1.91
C SER A 96 8.51 27.41 -2.51
N LEU A 97 8.16 27.64 -3.78
CA LEU A 97 7.27 26.82 -4.59
C LEU A 97 8.13 26.01 -5.57
N ASN A 98 8.01 24.68 -5.52
CA ASN A 98 8.61 23.79 -6.50
C ASN A 98 7.54 23.05 -7.30
N VAL A 99 7.89 22.63 -8.51
CA VAL A 99 7.07 21.76 -9.35
C VAL A 99 7.73 20.39 -9.46
N LEU A 100 6.95 19.32 -9.32
CA LEU A 100 7.35 17.94 -9.57
C LEU A 100 6.54 17.41 -10.76
N LEU A 101 7.23 17.10 -11.85
CA LEU A 101 6.65 16.49 -13.03
C LEU A 101 6.78 14.96 -12.93
N THR A 102 5.66 14.27 -13.00
CA THR A 102 5.55 12.81 -13.06
C THR A 102 5.13 12.38 -14.48
N GLN A 103 4.98 11.07 -14.72
CA GLN A 103 4.49 10.53 -15.99
C GLN A 103 3.16 11.16 -16.41
N GLY A 104 2.81 11.13 -17.70
CA GLY A 104 1.55 11.69 -18.19
C GLY A 104 1.57 13.19 -18.56
N PHE A 105 2.70 13.88 -18.40
CA PHE A 105 2.96 15.19 -19.03
C PHE A 105 3.42 14.97 -20.47
N LYS A 106 2.56 15.23 -21.46
CA LYS A 106 2.77 14.79 -22.85
C LYS A 106 2.80 15.96 -23.82
N LYS A 107 3.41 15.71 -24.99
CA LYS A 107 3.40 16.66 -26.12
C LYS A 107 1.96 16.85 -26.61
N VAL A 108 1.56 18.10 -26.82
CA VAL A 108 0.22 18.43 -27.32
C VAL A 108 0.12 18.05 -28.80
N ALA A 109 -0.95 17.34 -29.18
CA ALA A 109 -1.15 16.91 -30.56
C ALA A 109 -1.21 18.14 -31.50
N GLY A 110 -0.20 18.26 -32.39
CA GLY A 110 -0.10 19.36 -33.35
C GLY A 110 0.61 20.63 -32.85
N SER A 111 1.20 20.62 -31.65
CA SER A 111 2.11 21.68 -31.16
C SER A 111 3.47 21.10 -30.79
N ASP A 112 4.50 21.93 -30.71
CA ASP A 112 5.79 21.62 -30.08
C ASP A 112 5.77 21.75 -28.54
N ASP A 113 4.64 22.21 -27.98
CA ASP A 113 4.45 22.37 -26.54
C ASP A 113 4.09 21.06 -25.82
N PHE A 114 4.40 21.03 -24.52
CA PHE A 114 4.02 19.96 -23.61
C PHE A 114 3.00 20.46 -22.58
N ASN A 115 1.99 19.64 -22.30
CA ASN A 115 0.94 19.97 -21.35
C ASN A 115 0.32 18.69 -20.75
N ILE A 116 -0.46 18.87 -19.69
CA ILE A 116 -1.45 17.90 -19.25
C ILE A 116 -2.76 18.16 -19.99
N ILE A 117 -3.25 17.11 -20.66
CA ILE A 117 -4.54 17.15 -21.35
C ILE A 117 -5.64 17.42 -20.32
N GLY A 118 -6.31 18.56 -20.45
CA GLY A 118 -7.37 19.05 -19.55
C GLY A 118 -7.00 20.31 -18.75
N LEU A 119 -5.72 20.71 -18.72
CA LEU A 119 -5.27 21.97 -18.14
C LEU A 119 -5.01 23.01 -19.24
N ASP A 120 -5.26 24.29 -18.95
CA ASP A 120 -4.96 25.37 -19.90
C ASP A 120 -3.44 25.58 -20.02
N ASN A 121 -2.92 25.65 -21.26
CA ASN A 121 -1.50 25.85 -21.53
C ASN A 121 -0.97 27.09 -20.80
N SER A 122 -1.75 28.17 -20.77
CA SER A 122 -1.34 29.43 -20.15
C SER A 122 -1.16 29.31 -18.63
N GLN A 123 -1.94 28.45 -17.98
CA GLN A 123 -1.83 28.18 -16.55
C GLN A 123 -0.59 27.34 -16.24
N ILE A 124 -0.30 26.31 -17.06
CA ILE A 124 0.91 25.49 -16.91
C ILE A 124 2.17 26.34 -17.08
N GLU A 125 2.22 27.16 -18.13
CA GLU A 125 3.34 28.09 -18.34
C GLU A 125 3.53 29.02 -17.15
N GLN A 126 2.44 29.58 -16.62
CA GLN A 126 2.47 30.43 -15.43
C GLN A 126 3.03 29.67 -14.21
N TYR A 127 2.63 28.41 -14.02
CA TYR A 127 3.09 27.58 -12.92
C TYR A 127 4.57 27.23 -13.03
N LEU A 128 5.02 26.74 -14.18
CA LEU A 128 6.44 26.42 -14.44
C LEU A 128 7.32 27.67 -14.34
N THR A 129 6.84 28.81 -14.82
CA THR A 129 7.55 30.09 -14.71
C THR A 129 7.65 30.57 -13.26
N SER A 130 6.61 30.35 -12.45
CA SER A 130 6.59 30.76 -11.03
C SER A 130 7.42 29.85 -10.10
N ALA A 131 7.73 28.63 -10.54
CA ALA A 131 8.49 27.68 -9.75
C ALA A 131 9.93 28.15 -9.51
N GLU A 132 10.45 27.92 -8.31
CA GLU A 132 11.86 28.06 -7.98
C GLU A 132 12.67 26.96 -8.66
N ARG A 133 12.16 25.71 -8.61
CA ARG A 133 12.73 24.55 -9.30
C ARG A 133 11.64 23.66 -9.91
N ILE A 134 11.98 23.03 -11.02
CA ILE A 134 11.17 22.03 -11.72
C ILE A 134 11.91 20.70 -11.63
N TRP A 135 11.36 19.76 -10.87
CA TRP A 135 11.88 18.42 -10.69
C TRP A 135 11.21 17.49 -11.69
N LEU A 136 11.98 16.90 -12.61
CA LEU A 136 11.48 15.91 -13.55
C LEU A 136 11.76 14.51 -13.00
N LEU A 137 10.72 13.80 -12.57
CA LEU A 137 10.83 12.41 -12.14
C LEU A 137 10.89 11.50 -13.37
N SER A 138 12.11 11.09 -13.69
CA SER A 138 12.42 10.17 -14.76
C SER A 138 12.40 8.73 -14.25
N GLU A 139 11.22 8.13 -14.15
CA GLU A 139 11.10 6.67 -14.11
C GLU A 139 11.50 6.12 -15.50
N GLN A 140 12.10 4.93 -15.59
CA GLN A 140 12.68 4.38 -16.82
C GLN A 140 11.60 4.05 -17.86
N GLU A 141 11.13 5.07 -18.59
CA GLU A 141 10.16 4.95 -19.70
C GLU A 141 10.81 5.20 -21.07
N ASN A 142 10.01 4.94 -22.12
CA ASN A 142 10.26 5.16 -23.53
C ASN A 142 11.17 6.39 -23.80
N LEU A 143 12.43 6.12 -24.17
CA LEU A 143 13.50 7.12 -24.26
C LEU A 143 13.12 8.33 -25.14
N ILE A 144 12.29 8.13 -26.17
CA ILE A 144 12.02 9.14 -27.20
C ILE A 144 11.14 10.29 -26.66
N GLU A 145 10.04 9.98 -25.96
CA GLU A 145 9.17 11.03 -25.40
C GLU A 145 9.85 11.77 -24.24
N LYS A 146 10.68 11.03 -23.47
CA LYS A 146 11.48 11.58 -22.38
C LYS A 146 12.52 12.57 -22.87
N GLU A 147 13.30 12.21 -23.90
CA GLU A 147 14.31 13.10 -24.48
C GLU A 147 13.67 14.38 -25.02
N ALA A 148 12.51 14.27 -25.68
CA ALA A 148 11.79 15.42 -26.19
C ALA A 148 11.28 16.35 -25.06
N LEU A 149 10.71 15.80 -23.98
CA LEU A 149 10.26 16.59 -22.83
C LEU A 149 11.43 17.25 -22.11
N GLN A 150 12.53 16.52 -21.92
CA GLN A 150 13.73 17.05 -21.28
C GLN A 150 14.35 18.18 -22.11
N GLN A 151 14.41 18.04 -23.44
CA GLN A 151 14.86 19.09 -24.36
C GLN A 151 13.96 20.32 -24.27
N TRP A 152 12.64 20.13 -24.34
CA TRP A 152 11.69 21.24 -24.23
C TRP A 152 11.80 21.99 -22.89
N LEU A 153 11.92 21.27 -21.77
CA LEU A 153 12.14 21.88 -20.46
C LEU A 153 13.47 22.64 -20.39
N ALA A 154 14.53 22.10 -20.98
CA ALA A 154 15.83 22.75 -21.04
C ALA A 154 15.80 24.02 -21.91
N GLU A 155 15.08 24.01 -23.04
CA GLU A 155 14.94 25.18 -23.92
C GLU A 155 14.14 26.31 -23.26
N ASN A 156 13.09 25.98 -22.51
CA ASN A 156 12.16 26.98 -21.96
C ASN A 156 12.48 27.40 -20.51
N TYR A 157 13.15 26.56 -19.72
CA TYR A 157 13.32 26.75 -18.27
C TYR A 157 14.70 26.36 -17.72
N GLN A 158 15.74 26.35 -18.56
CA GLN A 158 17.08 25.78 -18.32
C GLN A 158 17.62 25.90 -16.88
N ASP A 159 17.57 27.09 -16.28
CA ASP A 159 18.15 27.37 -14.97
C ASP A 159 17.38 26.74 -13.79
N LYS A 160 16.20 26.16 -14.04
CA LYS A 160 15.28 25.67 -13.00
C LYS A 160 15.10 24.16 -12.98
N VAL A 161 15.48 23.46 -14.05
CA VAL A 161 15.12 22.05 -14.26
C VAL A 161 16.17 21.13 -13.65
N VAL A 162 15.71 20.17 -12.85
CA VAL A 162 16.54 19.11 -12.26
C VAL A 162 15.89 17.76 -12.56
N VAL A 163 16.64 16.85 -13.19
CA VAL A 163 16.19 15.49 -13.49
C VAL A 163 16.57 14.57 -12.34
N ILE A 164 15.61 13.81 -11.83
CA ILE A 164 15.79 12.83 -10.76
C ILE A 164 15.31 11.46 -11.22
N ASN A 165 16.00 10.40 -10.81
CA ASN A 165 15.64 9.02 -11.15
C ASN A 165 14.72 8.40 -10.09
N SER A 166 14.66 8.99 -8.90
CA SER A 166 13.78 8.53 -7.83
C SER A 166 13.36 9.67 -6.90
N VAL A 167 12.25 9.44 -6.21
CA VAL A 167 11.80 10.32 -5.12
C VAL A 167 12.78 10.32 -3.94
N GLN A 168 13.61 9.29 -3.80
CA GLN A 168 14.70 9.26 -2.82
C GLN A 168 15.82 10.25 -3.18
N GLU A 169 16.17 10.35 -4.46
CA GLU A 169 17.15 11.35 -4.90
C GLU A 169 16.66 12.78 -4.62
N LEU A 170 15.36 13.05 -4.79
CA LEU A 170 14.75 14.33 -4.43
C LEU A 170 14.88 14.67 -2.94
N THR A 171 14.60 13.70 -2.06
CA THR A 171 14.70 13.91 -0.61
C THR A 171 16.16 14.00 -0.16
N ASP A 172 17.08 13.31 -0.83
CA ASP A 172 18.52 13.43 -0.62
C ASP A 172 19.01 14.85 -0.95
N PHE A 173 18.58 15.45 -2.07
CA PHE A 173 18.87 16.86 -2.39
C PHE A 173 18.33 17.82 -1.31
N TRP A 174 17.12 17.60 -0.83
CA TRP A 174 16.50 18.42 0.22
C TRP A 174 17.17 18.26 1.60
N THR A 175 17.84 17.13 1.85
CA THR A 175 18.53 16.86 3.13
C THR A 175 20.01 17.25 3.10
N MET A 176 20.72 17.08 1.98
CA MET A 176 22.12 17.48 1.81
C MET A 176 22.35 18.98 2.02
N SER A 177 21.38 19.82 1.64
CA SER A 177 21.41 21.27 1.88
C SER A 177 21.39 21.68 3.36
N ARG A 178 21.18 20.74 4.29
CA ARG A 178 21.28 20.98 5.74
C ARG A 178 22.68 20.75 6.31
N VAL A 179 23.57 20.04 5.59
CA VAL A 179 24.87 19.57 6.13
C VAL A 179 26.04 20.48 5.73
N LYS A 180 26.00 21.14 4.58
CA LYS A 180 27.07 22.05 4.11
C LYS A 180 26.74 23.52 4.44
N GLN A 181 27.02 23.93 5.68
CA GLN A 181 27.08 25.36 6.08
C GLN A 181 28.51 25.91 6.08
N SER A 182 29.45 25.26 5.39
CA SER A 182 30.85 25.71 5.29
C SER A 182 31.25 26.01 3.84
N ASN A 183 31.40 27.31 3.53
CA ASN A 183 32.20 27.93 2.47
C ASN A 183 32.64 27.06 1.27
N ASP A 184 31.70 26.48 0.52
CA ASP A 184 32.01 25.85 -0.76
C ASP A 184 30.96 26.20 -1.81
N PHE A 185 31.40 26.45 -3.04
CA PHE A 185 30.60 26.92 -4.18
C PHE A 185 29.73 25.78 -4.78
N GLY A 186 28.93 25.11 -3.94
CA GLY A 186 27.91 24.17 -4.39
C GLY A 186 26.54 24.83 -4.55
N GLU A 187 25.73 24.40 -5.51
CA GLU A 187 24.31 24.78 -5.56
C GLU A 187 23.58 24.28 -4.30
N HIS A 188 22.84 25.16 -3.64
CA HIS A 188 22.09 24.83 -2.42
C HIS A 188 20.62 24.60 -2.76
N TYR A 189 20.06 23.45 -2.39
CA TYR A 189 18.65 23.08 -2.66
C TYR A 189 17.80 23.17 -1.39
N ASN A 190 17.07 24.27 -1.20
CA ASN A 190 16.22 24.43 -0.02
C ASN A 190 15.00 23.51 -0.07
N VAL A 191 14.53 23.07 1.11
CA VAL A 191 13.26 22.33 1.22
C VAL A 191 12.11 23.29 0.87
N PRO A 192 11.27 22.98 -0.13
CA PRO A 192 10.16 23.85 -0.50
C PRO A 192 9.06 23.87 0.57
N SER A 193 8.33 24.97 0.67
CA SER A 193 7.10 25.05 1.47
C SER A 193 5.90 24.40 0.77
N LEU A 194 5.88 24.45 -0.57
CA LEU A 194 4.80 23.97 -1.42
C LEU A 194 5.38 23.25 -2.64
N VAL A 195 4.84 22.08 -2.96
CA VAL A 195 5.19 21.30 -4.15
C VAL A 195 3.93 21.00 -4.94
N TRP A 196 3.91 21.41 -6.21
CA TRP A 196 2.87 21.00 -7.15
C TRP A 196 3.31 19.76 -7.91
N VAL A 197 2.52 18.70 -7.82
CA VAL A 197 2.76 17.43 -8.50
C VAL A 197 1.86 17.36 -9.72
N PHE A 198 2.46 17.28 -10.90
CA PHE A 198 1.76 17.23 -12.20
C PHE A 198 1.93 15.86 -12.84
N GLY A 199 0.85 15.29 -13.38
CA GLY A 199 0.87 14.07 -14.18
C GLY A 199 0.05 12.93 -13.56
N ASP A 200 0.57 11.71 -13.66
CA ASP A 200 -0.03 10.47 -13.20
C ASP A 200 0.07 10.31 -11.68
N GLY A 201 0.93 11.10 -11.03
CA GLY A 201 1.13 11.07 -9.59
C GLY A 201 2.21 10.09 -9.16
N LEU A 202 2.24 9.78 -7.86
CA LEU A 202 3.23 8.92 -7.23
C LEU A 202 2.57 7.72 -6.57
N THR A 203 3.32 6.62 -6.49
CA THR A 203 2.93 5.41 -5.75
C THR A 203 2.93 5.67 -4.23
N LYS A 204 2.21 4.83 -3.48
CA LYS A 204 2.22 4.84 -2.01
C LYS A 204 3.62 4.83 -1.40
N ALA A 205 4.54 4.02 -1.94
CA ALA A 205 5.90 3.92 -1.42
C ALA A 205 6.67 5.24 -1.58
N GLN A 206 6.51 5.91 -2.74
CA GLN A 206 7.09 7.21 -3.01
C GLN A 206 6.50 8.29 -2.09
N TRP A 207 5.18 8.30 -1.90
CA TRP A 207 4.53 9.21 -0.95
C TRP A 207 4.98 8.99 0.50
N GLN A 208 5.13 7.74 0.93
CA GLN A 208 5.68 7.41 2.25
C GLN A 208 7.12 7.89 2.41
N HIS A 209 7.92 7.80 1.35
CA HIS A 209 9.27 8.32 1.33
C HIS A 209 9.29 9.85 1.50
N LEU A 210 8.48 10.59 0.74
CA LEU A 210 8.29 12.05 0.93
C LEU A 210 7.79 12.39 2.34
N GLY A 211 6.89 11.58 2.89
CA GLY A 211 6.37 11.72 4.24
C GLY A 211 7.40 11.45 5.35
N THR A 212 8.53 10.78 5.07
CA THR A 212 9.55 10.47 6.09
C THR A 212 10.33 11.74 6.51
N ILE A 213 10.47 12.73 5.62
CA ILE A 213 10.98 14.07 5.96
C ILE A 213 10.14 14.73 7.06
N LYS A 214 8.84 14.44 7.09
CA LYS A 214 7.89 14.94 8.11
C LYS A 214 8.21 14.41 9.52
N ARG A 215 8.88 13.25 9.64
CA ARG A 215 9.05 12.49 10.90
C ARG A 215 10.44 12.61 11.55
N GLN A 216 11.52 12.82 10.78
CA GLN A 216 12.86 13.01 11.35
C GLN A 216 12.99 14.25 12.26
N VAL A 217 12.04 15.19 12.19
CA VAL A 217 12.01 16.40 13.02
C VAL A 217 11.39 16.16 14.42
N SER A 218 10.60 15.11 14.63
CA SER A 218 9.97 14.86 15.93
C SER A 218 10.91 14.21 16.95
N LEU A 219 11.89 13.42 16.50
CA LEU A 219 12.85 12.74 17.38
C LEU A 219 13.92 13.68 17.94
N LEU A 220 14.26 14.76 17.22
CA LEU A 220 15.17 15.80 17.71
C LEU A 220 14.54 16.68 18.81
N LYS A 221 13.20 16.73 18.92
CA LYS A 221 12.50 17.38 20.04
C LYS A 221 12.37 16.48 21.28
N ALA A 222 12.50 15.17 21.13
CA ALA A 222 12.27 14.20 22.20
C ALA A 222 13.52 13.84 23.01
N ASN A 223 14.73 14.11 22.49
CA ASN A 223 16.01 13.73 23.11
C ASN A 223 16.87 14.93 23.53
N VAL A 224 16.29 15.94 24.18
CA VAL A 224 17.06 16.90 24.99
C VAL A 224 16.82 16.54 26.47
N PRO A 225 17.80 15.94 27.17
CA PRO A 225 17.71 15.81 28.62
C PRO A 225 17.74 17.21 29.24
N ALA A 226 16.89 17.45 30.23
CA ALA A 226 17.01 18.62 31.07
C ALA A 226 18.35 18.54 31.82
N VAL A 227 19.33 19.35 31.42
CA VAL A 227 20.60 19.54 32.13
C VAL A 227 20.56 20.92 32.75
N ASP A 228 20.39 20.96 34.08
CA ASP A 228 20.57 22.15 34.90
C ASP A 228 22.08 22.39 35.12
N ASP A 229 22.73 23.11 34.21
CA ASP A 229 24.10 23.63 34.41
C ASP A 229 24.13 25.14 34.04
N PRO A 230 24.51 26.05 34.96
CA PRO A 230 24.53 27.49 34.69
C PRO A 230 25.71 27.98 33.82
N SER A 231 26.55 27.09 33.29
CA SER A 231 27.81 27.49 32.61
C SER A 231 27.79 27.46 31.08
N VAL A 232 26.65 27.20 30.42
CA VAL A 232 26.54 27.21 28.94
C VAL A 232 25.57 28.29 28.46
N ASN A 233 25.98 29.56 28.55
CA ASN A 233 25.16 30.71 28.09
C ASN A 233 25.57 31.28 26.71
N ASN A 234 26.25 30.51 25.86
CA ASN A 234 26.63 30.96 24.50
C ASN A 234 26.16 30.02 23.37
N LEU A 235 24.94 29.50 23.46
CA LEU A 235 24.25 28.85 22.33
C LEU A 235 22.78 29.31 22.16
N GLN A 236 22.45 30.53 22.61
CA GLN A 236 21.16 31.15 22.30
C GLN A 236 21.23 31.94 20.98
N ALA A 237 21.35 31.22 19.87
CA ALA A 237 21.07 31.74 18.53
C ALA A 237 20.64 30.62 17.57
N ILE A 238 19.66 29.82 17.97
CA ILE A 238 18.81 29.08 17.01
C ILE A 238 17.36 29.37 17.40
N ASN A 239 16.95 30.64 17.23
CA ASN A 239 15.55 31.02 17.31
C ASN A 239 14.83 30.43 16.10
N SER A 240 14.10 29.34 16.34
CA SER A 240 12.79 28.99 15.77
C SER A 240 12.54 29.43 14.31
N ILE A 241 12.94 28.58 13.35
CA ILE A 241 12.26 28.52 12.06
C ILE A 241 11.07 27.55 12.22
N PRO A 242 9.83 27.91 11.88
CA PRO A 242 8.73 26.95 11.87
C PRO A 242 9.01 25.95 10.75
N LEU A 243 9.46 24.74 11.09
CA LEU A 243 9.48 23.59 10.18
C LEU A 243 8.06 23.01 10.08
N ASN A 244 7.22 23.70 9.32
CA ASN A 244 5.96 23.15 8.81
C ASN A 244 6.29 22.27 7.60
N GLY A 245 5.68 21.08 7.56
CA GLY A 245 5.86 20.09 6.51
C GLY A 245 5.44 20.61 5.15
N VAL A 246 6.20 20.23 4.12
CA VAL A 246 5.92 20.51 2.70
C VAL A 246 4.45 20.20 2.39
N GLU A 247 3.73 21.20 1.86
CA GLU A 247 2.39 21.01 1.32
C GLU A 247 2.48 20.47 -0.11
N PHE A 248 1.65 19.49 -0.45
CA PHE A 248 1.59 18.92 -1.79
C PHE A 248 0.20 19.16 -2.40
N ILE A 249 0.17 19.69 -3.62
CA ILE A 249 -1.05 19.82 -4.43
C ILE A 249 -0.87 18.97 -5.67
N PHE A 250 -1.86 18.14 -5.99
CA PHE A 250 -1.80 17.21 -7.11
C PHE A 250 -2.73 17.62 -8.26
N PHE A 251 -2.16 17.67 -9.46
CA PHE A 251 -2.81 17.97 -10.73
C PHE A 251 -2.73 16.74 -11.64
N ALA A 252 -3.85 16.02 -11.70
CA ALA A 252 -3.96 14.75 -12.41
C ALA A 252 -3.97 14.91 -13.94
N SER A 253 -3.30 14.01 -14.65
CA SER A 253 -3.35 13.93 -16.12
C SER A 253 -4.70 13.40 -16.66
N LYS A 254 -4.86 13.34 -17.99
CA LYS A 254 -6.04 12.67 -18.58
C LYS A 254 -5.96 11.17 -18.32
N VAL A 255 -7.09 10.62 -17.90
CA VAL A 255 -7.26 9.20 -17.61
C VAL A 255 -6.96 8.35 -18.86
N ILE A 256 -6.04 7.38 -18.73
CA ILE A 256 -5.74 6.37 -19.75
C ILE A 256 -6.90 5.39 -19.79
N THR A 257 -7.45 5.19 -21.00
CA THR A 257 -8.53 4.22 -21.21
C THR A 257 -7.98 2.81 -21.09
N GLY A 258 -8.64 1.95 -20.34
CA GLY A 258 -8.23 0.56 -20.15
C GLY A 258 -8.93 -0.10 -18.98
N VAL A 259 -8.39 -1.22 -18.50
CA VAL A 259 -8.88 -1.91 -17.31
C VAL A 259 -8.07 -1.51 -16.07
N SER A 260 -8.74 -1.35 -14.94
CA SER A 260 -8.12 -1.06 -13.65
C SER A 260 -8.80 -1.81 -12.50
N ASN A 261 -8.25 -1.71 -11.29
CA ASN A 261 -8.60 -2.44 -10.08
C ASN A 261 -8.71 -3.94 -10.30
N LEU A 262 -7.73 -4.52 -11.00
CA LEU A 262 -7.79 -5.90 -11.44
C LEU A 262 -7.60 -6.89 -10.28
N HIS A 263 -8.36 -7.97 -10.31
CA HIS A 263 -8.28 -9.03 -9.31
C HIS A 263 -8.55 -10.40 -9.96
N TRP A 264 -7.57 -11.30 -9.86
CA TRP A 264 -7.72 -12.71 -10.22
C TRP A 264 -6.66 -13.57 -9.52
N SER A 265 -7.02 -14.81 -9.18
CA SER A 265 -6.09 -15.76 -8.57
C SER A 265 -4.95 -16.12 -9.52
N LYS A 266 -3.70 -15.93 -9.08
CA LYS A 266 -2.50 -16.26 -9.88
C LYS A 266 -2.19 -17.77 -9.92
N GLN A 267 -2.80 -18.53 -9.01
CA GLN A 267 -2.74 -19.98 -8.96
C GLN A 267 -4.14 -20.52 -8.67
N LEU A 268 -4.56 -21.50 -9.46
CA LEU A 268 -5.84 -22.19 -9.38
C LEU A 268 -5.60 -23.68 -9.18
N THR A 269 -6.57 -24.36 -8.57
CA THR A 269 -6.62 -25.82 -8.59
C THR A 269 -7.36 -26.31 -9.84
N LEU A 270 -6.99 -27.48 -10.36
CA LEU A 270 -7.63 -28.06 -11.53
C LEU A 270 -9.17 -28.16 -11.35
N GLY A 271 -9.92 -27.57 -12.29
CA GLY A 271 -11.38 -27.50 -12.23
C GLY A 271 -11.95 -26.30 -11.46
N GLN A 272 -11.13 -25.54 -10.72
CA GLN A 272 -11.51 -24.25 -10.14
C GLN A 272 -11.77 -23.23 -11.26
N ALA A 273 -12.77 -22.38 -11.05
CA ALA A 273 -13.04 -21.27 -11.96
C ALA A 273 -12.00 -20.16 -11.78
N LEU A 274 -11.44 -19.70 -12.89
CA LEU A 274 -10.80 -18.39 -12.97
C LEU A 274 -11.92 -17.35 -12.99
N THR A 275 -11.85 -16.38 -12.07
CA THR A 275 -12.71 -15.20 -12.09
C THR A 275 -11.82 -13.97 -12.12
N VAL A 276 -12.00 -13.16 -13.16
CA VAL A 276 -11.26 -11.91 -13.37
C VAL A 276 -12.23 -10.76 -13.16
N THR A 277 -11.97 -9.95 -12.14
CA THR A 277 -12.77 -8.77 -11.85
C THR A 277 -11.94 -7.51 -11.99
N GLY A 278 -12.63 -6.39 -12.21
CA GLY A 278 -12.01 -5.09 -12.33
C GLY A 278 -13.02 -4.02 -12.69
N GLN A 279 -12.53 -2.87 -13.13
CA GLN A 279 -13.31 -1.73 -13.57
C GLN A 279 -12.80 -1.24 -14.91
N LEU A 280 -13.72 -0.76 -15.75
CA LEU A 280 -13.36 0.05 -16.90
C LEU A 280 -12.93 1.43 -16.41
N GLN A 281 -11.80 1.89 -16.92
CA GLN A 281 -11.32 3.25 -16.72
C GLN A 281 -11.38 3.96 -18.06
N GLN A 282 -12.07 5.10 -18.13
CA GLN A 282 -12.10 5.97 -19.30
C GLN A 282 -12.32 7.44 -18.93
N PRO A 283 -11.96 8.39 -19.80
CA PRO A 283 -12.30 9.80 -19.61
C PRO A 283 -13.81 10.03 -19.54
N ILE A 284 -14.24 10.91 -18.62
CA ILE A 284 -15.66 11.17 -18.35
C ILE A 284 -16.37 11.77 -19.59
N GLU A 285 -15.64 12.55 -20.39
CA GLU A 285 -16.14 13.26 -21.57
C GLU A 285 -16.49 12.32 -22.74
N ASP A 286 -15.85 11.15 -22.81
CA ASP A 286 -15.90 10.30 -24.00
C ASP A 286 -17.15 9.36 -23.99
N ASN A 287 -17.59 8.93 -22.80
CA ASN A 287 -18.72 8.01 -22.52
C ASN A 287 -18.90 6.93 -23.60
N VAL A 288 -17.81 6.27 -23.95
CA VAL A 288 -17.73 5.26 -25.01
C VAL A 288 -18.15 3.90 -24.45
N LYS A 289 -18.81 3.10 -25.29
CA LYS A 289 -19.15 1.71 -24.99
C LYS A 289 -18.04 0.79 -25.47
N PHE A 290 -17.66 -0.16 -24.64
CA PHE A 290 -16.64 -1.15 -24.96
C PHE A 290 -17.18 -2.56 -24.77
N GLU A 291 -16.68 -3.50 -25.56
CA GLU A 291 -16.79 -4.93 -25.30
C GLU A 291 -15.47 -5.39 -24.70
N LEU A 292 -15.53 -5.91 -23.47
CA LEU A 292 -14.40 -6.55 -22.81
C LEU A 292 -14.56 -8.06 -22.93
N SER A 293 -13.56 -8.73 -23.51
CA SER A 293 -13.55 -10.17 -23.73
C SER A 293 -12.36 -10.83 -23.06
N LEU A 294 -12.59 -11.95 -22.38
CA LEU A 294 -11.54 -12.87 -21.95
C LEU A 294 -11.25 -13.84 -23.10
N VAL A 295 -10.04 -13.83 -23.62
CA VAL A 295 -9.64 -14.54 -24.83
C VAL A 295 -8.50 -15.50 -24.54
N ASN A 296 -8.56 -16.70 -25.13
CA ASN A 296 -7.45 -17.64 -25.16
C ASN A 296 -7.31 -18.19 -26.59
N ASN A 297 -6.14 -18.08 -27.20
CA ASN A 297 -5.87 -18.53 -28.57
C ASN A 297 -6.94 -18.04 -29.57
N ASN A 298 -7.26 -16.75 -29.54
CA ASN A 298 -8.29 -16.08 -30.35
C ASN A 298 -9.73 -16.58 -30.15
N ARG A 299 -9.98 -17.41 -29.12
CA ARG A 299 -11.32 -17.83 -28.73
C ARG A 299 -11.78 -17.03 -27.52
N VAL A 300 -12.93 -16.35 -27.66
CA VAL A 300 -13.62 -15.70 -26.54
C VAL A 300 -14.15 -16.77 -25.60
N LEU A 301 -13.73 -16.70 -24.34
CA LEU A 301 -14.15 -17.57 -23.25
C LEU A 301 -15.35 -16.99 -22.51
N ASP A 302 -15.33 -15.68 -22.29
CA ASP A 302 -16.40 -14.89 -21.67
C ASP A 302 -16.30 -13.42 -22.13
N SER A 303 -17.38 -12.66 -22.09
CA SER A 303 -17.41 -11.27 -22.56
C SER A 303 -18.51 -10.45 -21.91
N ILE A 304 -18.29 -9.14 -21.77
CA ILE A 304 -19.25 -8.19 -21.22
C ILE A 304 -19.17 -6.83 -21.92
N THR A 305 -20.31 -6.16 -22.08
CA THR A 305 -20.36 -4.78 -22.57
C THR A 305 -20.35 -3.78 -21.42
N LEU A 306 -19.44 -2.81 -21.48
CA LEU A 306 -19.18 -1.82 -20.43
C LEU A 306 -19.34 -0.40 -20.97
N SER A 307 -19.71 0.53 -20.09
CA SER A 307 -19.82 1.97 -20.39
C SER A 307 -19.55 2.78 -19.12
N GLY A 308 -18.96 3.97 -19.26
CA GLY A 308 -18.46 4.73 -18.12
C GLY A 308 -17.41 3.95 -17.33
N ASN A 309 -17.39 4.11 -16.01
CA ASN A 309 -16.47 3.41 -15.11
C ASN A 309 -17.10 2.16 -14.48
N ALA A 310 -17.77 1.34 -15.31
CA ALA A 310 -18.48 0.15 -14.84
C ALA A 310 -17.53 -0.96 -14.37
N ALA A 311 -17.90 -1.65 -13.30
CA ALA A 311 -17.23 -2.86 -12.85
C ALA A 311 -17.58 -4.07 -13.73
N PHE A 312 -16.67 -5.05 -13.81
CA PHE A 312 -16.86 -6.27 -14.57
C PHE A 312 -16.44 -7.53 -13.78
N SER A 313 -16.96 -8.68 -14.22
CA SER A 313 -16.56 -10.01 -13.78
C SER A 313 -16.64 -10.96 -14.96
N LEU A 314 -15.53 -11.59 -15.31
CA LEU A 314 -15.42 -12.59 -16.38
C LEU A 314 -14.96 -13.91 -15.78
N THR A 315 -15.53 -15.02 -16.22
CA THR A 315 -15.22 -16.34 -15.64
C THR A 315 -14.97 -17.43 -16.67
N THR A 316 -14.08 -18.36 -16.33
CA THR A 316 -13.82 -19.56 -17.13
C THR A 316 -13.24 -20.67 -16.27
N THR A 317 -13.17 -21.90 -16.79
CA THR A 317 -12.59 -23.05 -16.08
C THR A 317 -11.58 -23.76 -16.97
N SER A 318 -10.40 -24.07 -16.42
CA SER A 318 -9.43 -24.91 -17.11
C SER A 318 -9.70 -26.39 -16.83
N LYS A 319 -9.56 -27.21 -17.87
CA LYS A 319 -9.67 -28.68 -17.78
C LYS A 319 -8.33 -29.38 -17.67
N VAL A 320 -7.22 -28.65 -17.75
CA VAL A 320 -5.86 -29.18 -17.69
C VAL A 320 -4.99 -28.33 -16.76
N SER A 321 -4.01 -28.97 -16.12
CA SER A 321 -2.99 -28.27 -15.33
C SER A 321 -1.92 -27.68 -16.25
N GLY A 322 -1.24 -26.63 -15.79
CA GLY A 322 -0.18 -25.96 -16.54
C GLY A 322 -0.13 -24.46 -16.30
N LEU A 323 0.69 -23.78 -17.10
CA LEU A 323 0.85 -22.33 -17.11
C LEU A 323 -0.02 -21.75 -18.22
N PHE A 324 -0.76 -20.69 -17.92
CA PHE A 324 -1.67 -20.06 -18.87
C PHE A 324 -1.42 -18.56 -18.94
N SER A 325 -1.41 -18.03 -20.16
CA SER A 325 -1.52 -16.60 -20.44
C SER A 325 -2.76 -16.38 -21.29
N TYR A 326 -3.77 -15.69 -20.74
CA TYR A 326 -4.99 -15.30 -21.44
C TYR A 326 -4.96 -13.80 -21.72
N GLN A 327 -5.83 -13.33 -22.60
CA GLN A 327 -5.92 -11.93 -22.98
C GLN A 327 -7.22 -11.31 -22.49
N LEU A 328 -7.12 -10.14 -21.88
CA LEU A 328 -8.24 -9.21 -21.71
C LEU A 328 -8.22 -8.25 -22.91
N VAL A 329 -9.18 -8.44 -23.82
CA VAL A 329 -9.30 -7.61 -25.03
C VAL A 329 -10.45 -6.63 -24.84
N LEU A 330 -10.12 -5.35 -24.77
CA LEU A 330 -11.06 -4.24 -24.68
C LEU A 330 -11.21 -3.59 -26.06
N ARG A 331 -12.39 -3.74 -26.67
CA ARG A 331 -12.70 -3.22 -28.01
C ARG A 331 -13.76 -2.14 -27.96
N GLU A 332 -13.48 -1.00 -28.59
CA GLU A 332 -14.47 0.06 -28.74
C GLU A 332 -15.64 -0.38 -29.63
N LEU A 333 -16.86 -0.20 -29.15
CA LEU A 333 -18.07 -0.45 -29.92
C LEU A 333 -18.48 0.81 -30.70
N PRO A 334 -18.78 0.70 -32.00
CA PRO A 334 -19.11 1.85 -32.82
C PRO A 334 -20.43 2.51 -32.37
N LYS A 335 -20.43 3.85 -32.27
CA LYS A 335 -21.62 4.65 -31.90
C LYS A 335 -22.80 4.47 -32.87
N ASN A 336 -22.55 4.06 -34.12
CA ASN A 336 -23.57 3.78 -35.13
C ASN A 336 -23.22 2.47 -35.87
N ARG A 337 -24.20 1.56 -36.05
CA ARG A 337 -24.03 0.26 -36.73
C ARG A 337 -23.51 0.35 -38.17
N ALA A 338 -23.62 1.52 -38.82
CA ALA A 338 -23.10 1.76 -40.16
C ALA A 338 -21.58 1.94 -40.21
N SER A 339 -20.95 2.33 -39.10
CA SER A 339 -19.50 2.53 -39.00
C SER A 339 -18.84 1.24 -38.51
N LYS A 340 -18.24 0.46 -39.40
CA LYS A 340 -17.53 -0.80 -39.05
C LYS A 340 -16.10 -0.61 -38.55
N LYS A 341 -15.61 0.63 -38.44
CA LYS A 341 -14.21 0.89 -38.06
C LYS A 341 -14.08 0.87 -36.53
N VAL A 342 -13.37 -0.11 -36.00
CA VAL A 342 -12.86 -0.11 -34.62
C VAL A 342 -11.79 0.97 -34.52
N VAL A 343 -11.94 1.87 -33.54
CA VAL A 343 -11.04 3.01 -33.34
C VAL A 343 -9.97 2.69 -32.31
N LEU A 344 -10.34 1.92 -31.28
CA LEU A 344 -9.44 1.52 -30.19
C LEU A 344 -9.62 0.03 -29.86
N GLU A 345 -8.51 -0.69 -29.77
CA GLU A 345 -8.41 -2.05 -29.25
C GLU A 345 -7.20 -2.11 -28.31
N ILE A 346 -7.42 -2.50 -27.07
CA ILE A 346 -6.39 -2.67 -26.04
C ILE A 346 -6.40 -4.14 -25.64
N SER A 347 -5.21 -4.73 -25.54
CA SER A 347 -5.04 -6.12 -25.12
C SER A 347 -4.06 -6.17 -23.96
N GLU A 348 -4.44 -6.82 -22.88
CA GLU A 348 -3.61 -7.02 -21.69
C GLU A 348 -3.51 -8.53 -21.39
N ASP A 349 -2.30 -9.04 -21.22
CA ASP A 349 -2.08 -10.46 -20.91
C ASP A 349 -2.26 -10.72 -19.41
N ILE A 350 -3.10 -11.68 -19.04
CA ILE A 350 -3.27 -12.16 -17.67
C ILE A 350 -2.72 -13.58 -17.54
N ALA A 351 -1.74 -13.72 -16.66
CA ALA A 351 -1.10 -15.01 -16.38
C ALA A 351 -1.64 -15.64 -15.09
N PHE A 352 -1.82 -16.96 -15.12
CA PHE A 352 -2.14 -17.78 -13.96
C PHE A 352 -1.69 -19.24 -14.17
N SER A 353 -1.41 -19.94 -13.08
CA SER A 353 -1.10 -21.36 -13.11
C SER A 353 -2.29 -22.19 -12.65
N VAL A 354 -2.45 -23.39 -13.20
CA VAL A 354 -3.41 -24.39 -12.75
C VAL A 354 -2.62 -25.57 -12.24
N VAL A 355 -2.62 -25.76 -10.92
CA VAL A 355 -1.97 -26.90 -10.27
C VAL A 355 -2.98 -28.01 -10.04
N ILE A 356 -2.49 -29.25 -9.96
CA ILE A 356 -3.28 -30.33 -9.38
C ILE A 356 -3.38 -29.99 -7.88
N GLY A 357 -4.61 -29.85 -7.38
CA GLY A 357 -4.84 -29.54 -5.97
C GLY A 357 -4.25 -30.62 -5.06
N ASN A 358 -4.00 -30.30 -3.79
CA ASN A 358 -3.53 -31.28 -2.83
C ASN A 358 -4.46 -32.51 -2.82
N GLN A 359 -3.88 -33.69 -2.96
CA GLN A 359 -4.53 -34.98 -3.01
C GLN A 359 -4.34 -35.67 -1.66
N PRO A 360 -5.14 -35.32 -0.63
CA PRO A 360 -4.91 -35.85 0.70
C PRO A 360 -5.08 -37.36 0.70
N SER A 361 -4.22 -38.03 1.47
CA SER A 361 -4.33 -39.45 1.71
C SER A 361 -5.40 -39.68 2.78
N VAL A 362 -6.50 -40.35 2.42
CA VAL A 362 -7.66 -40.54 3.30
C VAL A 362 -7.79 -41.98 3.75
N LEU A 363 -7.85 -42.19 5.07
CA LEU A 363 -8.23 -43.44 5.69
C LEU A 363 -9.68 -43.36 6.14
N ILE A 364 -10.51 -44.32 5.75
CA ILE A 364 -11.90 -44.45 6.21
C ILE A 364 -11.99 -45.75 6.98
N LYS A 365 -12.26 -45.70 8.30
CA LYS A 365 -12.53 -46.90 9.10
C LYS A 365 -13.97 -46.86 9.59
N GLN A 366 -14.77 -47.85 9.20
CA GLN A 366 -16.23 -47.84 9.39
C GLN A 366 -16.80 -49.15 9.93
N SER A 367 -17.87 -49.04 10.72
CA SER A 367 -18.60 -50.14 11.34
C SER A 367 -19.45 -50.93 10.35
N ALA A 368 -19.84 -50.31 9.25
CA ALA A 368 -20.47 -50.95 8.10
C ALA A 368 -20.32 -50.06 6.85
N PRO A 369 -20.31 -50.62 5.63
CA PRO A 369 -20.37 -49.84 4.40
C PRO A 369 -21.61 -48.94 4.34
N SER A 370 -21.46 -47.71 3.85
CA SER A 370 -22.57 -46.75 3.68
C SER A 370 -22.59 -46.13 2.27
N PHE A 371 -23.74 -45.56 1.89
CA PHE A 371 -23.84 -44.81 0.62
C PHE A 371 -22.91 -43.59 0.62
N GLU A 372 -22.75 -42.94 1.77
CA GLU A 372 -21.85 -41.80 1.94
C GLU A 372 -20.40 -42.20 1.67
N THR A 373 -19.90 -43.25 2.33
CA THR A 373 -18.50 -43.67 2.16
C THR A 373 -18.23 -44.23 0.78
N ARG A 374 -19.21 -44.90 0.15
CA ARG A 374 -19.09 -45.34 -1.25
C ARG A 374 -18.96 -44.16 -2.21
N ARG A 375 -19.80 -43.12 -2.05
CA ARG A 375 -19.76 -41.94 -2.92
C ARG A 375 -18.49 -41.13 -2.71
N LEU A 376 -18.10 -40.90 -1.45
CA LEU A 376 -16.89 -40.18 -1.10
C LEU A 376 -15.64 -40.89 -1.64
N LYS A 377 -15.53 -42.21 -1.47
CA LYS A 377 -14.43 -43.01 -2.04
C LYS A 377 -14.34 -42.83 -3.55
N GLN A 378 -15.47 -42.88 -4.26
CA GLN A 378 -15.49 -42.68 -5.71
C GLN A 378 -15.01 -41.28 -6.10
N TRP A 379 -15.49 -40.25 -5.39
CA TRP A 379 -15.10 -38.86 -5.65
C TRP A 379 -13.61 -38.62 -5.36
N LEU A 380 -13.09 -39.07 -4.21
CA LEU A 380 -11.67 -38.99 -3.87
C LEU A 380 -10.79 -39.73 -4.89
N SER A 381 -11.23 -40.93 -5.30
CA SER A 381 -10.52 -41.71 -6.32
C SER A 381 -10.45 -40.98 -7.66
N GLN A 382 -11.54 -40.32 -8.08
CA GLN A 382 -11.58 -39.52 -9.31
C GLN A 382 -10.72 -38.26 -9.22
N ALA A 383 -10.57 -37.69 -8.02
CA ALA A 383 -9.68 -36.56 -7.75
C ALA A 383 -8.19 -36.94 -7.66
N GLY A 384 -7.87 -38.24 -7.71
CA GLY A 384 -6.51 -38.76 -7.64
C GLY A 384 -6.00 -39.05 -6.21
N SER A 385 -6.78 -38.73 -5.17
CA SER A 385 -6.42 -39.01 -3.78
C SER A 385 -6.22 -40.50 -3.49
N GLN A 386 -5.23 -40.81 -2.66
CA GLN A 386 -5.08 -42.13 -2.05
C GLN A 386 -6.23 -42.37 -1.06
N VAL A 387 -6.91 -43.50 -1.19
CA VAL A 387 -8.00 -43.88 -0.29
C VAL A 387 -7.81 -45.29 0.22
N HIS A 388 -7.81 -45.47 1.54
CA HIS A 388 -7.86 -46.78 2.19
C HIS A 388 -9.15 -46.88 3.00
N VAL A 389 -9.99 -47.85 2.67
CA VAL A 389 -11.25 -48.12 3.38
C VAL A 389 -11.12 -49.42 4.14
N ILE A 390 -11.32 -49.39 5.45
CA ILE A 390 -11.38 -50.53 6.37
C ILE A 390 -12.82 -50.63 6.87
N SER A 391 -13.54 -51.67 6.47
CA SER A 391 -14.95 -51.86 6.86
C SER A 391 -15.11 -53.12 7.68
N GLN A 392 -15.79 -53.02 8.81
CA GLN A 392 -16.19 -54.20 9.56
C GLN A 392 -17.32 -54.92 8.81
N ILE A 393 -17.15 -56.21 8.52
CA ILE A 393 -18.16 -57.06 7.86
C ILE A 393 -18.88 -57.94 8.90
N SER A 394 -18.16 -58.36 9.93
CA SER A 394 -18.71 -59.10 11.07
C SER A 394 -17.95 -58.75 12.36
N LYS A 395 -18.35 -59.32 13.50
CA LYS A 395 -17.69 -59.09 14.80
C LYS A 395 -16.17 -59.32 14.77
N ARG A 396 -15.67 -60.17 13.87
CA ARG A 396 -14.23 -60.51 13.76
C ARG A 396 -13.68 -60.43 12.33
N GLU A 397 -14.51 -60.04 11.35
CA GLU A 397 -14.12 -60.02 9.93
C GLU A 397 -14.12 -58.59 9.40
N TRP A 398 -13.09 -58.28 8.61
CA TRP A 398 -12.84 -56.94 8.08
C TRP A 398 -12.54 -56.99 6.58
N ALA A 399 -13.14 -56.08 5.82
CA ALA A 399 -12.82 -55.82 4.42
C ALA A 399 -11.90 -54.62 4.31
N GLN A 400 -10.92 -54.70 3.40
CA GLN A 400 -10.05 -53.58 3.08
C GLN A 400 -10.05 -53.29 1.58
N GLN A 401 -10.07 -52.01 1.22
CA GLN A 401 -9.97 -51.54 -0.15
C GLN A 401 -8.96 -50.39 -0.20
N LYS A 402 -7.96 -50.48 -1.09
CA LYS A 402 -6.98 -49.42 -1.34
C LYS A 402 -7.12 -48.96 -2.78
N VAL A 403 -7.12 -47.65 -2.99
CA VAL A 403 -7.29 -47.01 -4.30
C VAL A 403 -6.25 -45.90 -4.45
N ASN A 404 -5.68 -45.75 -5.65
CA ASN A 404 -4.63 -44.77 -5.98
C ASN A 404 -3.38 -44.86 -5.07
N THR A 405 -3.11 -46.02 -4.45
CA THR A 405 -1.89 -46.27 -3.70
C THR A 405 -0.76 -46.66 -4.65
N VAL A 406 0.32 -45.87 -4.68
CA VAL A 406 1.55 -46.27 -5.39
C VAL A 406 2.27 -47.30 -4.51
N ASN A 407 2.30 -48.56 -4.96
CA ASN A 407 3.03 -49.61 -4.26
C ASN A 407 4.54 -49.33 -4.30
N ASN A 408 5.09 -48.70 -3.27
CA ASN A 408 6.52 -48.86 -2.94
C ASN A 408 6.75 -50.22 -2.29
N SER A 409 6.40 -51.30 -2.99
CA SER A 409 6.89 -52.65 -2.70
C SER A 409 7.62 -53.18 -3.92
N PHE A 410 8.83 -52.66 -4.14
CA PHE A 410 9.86 -53.51 -4.71
C PHE A 410 10.11 -54.62 -3.68
N ILE A 411 9.76 -55.84 -4.08
CA ILE A 411 9.92 -57.12 -3.37
C ILE A 411 8.82 -57.45 -2.33
N SER A 412 7.67 -57.90 -2.84
CA SER A 412 7.16 -59.24 -2.47
C SER A 412 6.20 -59.74 -3.56
N ASN A 413 6.81 -60.29 -4.61
CA ASN A 413 6.12 -61.08 -5.62
C ASN A 413 5.47 -62.31 -4.96
N ALA A 414 4.16 -62.45 -5.16
CA ALA A 414 3.51 -63.59 -5.82
C ALA A 414 2.16 -63.93 -5.16
N VAL A 415 1.08 -63.39 -5.73
CA VAL A 415 -0.17 -64.16 -5.83
C VAL A 415 -0.67 -63.97 -7.26
N THR A 416 -0.24 -64.86 -8.14
CA THR A 416 -0.89 -65.10 -9.42
C THR A 416 -1.98 -66.14 -9.17
N GLU A 417 -3.17 -65.82 -9.63
CA GLU A 417 -4.34 -66.69 -9.64
C GLU A 417 -4.04 -68.02 -10.33
N ARG A 418 -3.97 -69.09 -9.53
CA ARG A 418 -4.47 -70.45 -9.79
C ARG A 418 -3.91 -71.36 -8.72
N ASP A 419 -4.75 -71.72 -7.75
CA ASP A 419 -4.88 -73.09 -7.27
C ASP A 419 -6.02 -73.19 -6.25
N SER A 420 -7.14 -73.71 -6.75
CA SER A 420 -8.13 -74.36 -5.92
C SER A 420 -7.48 -75.62 -5.36
N ASN A 421 -7.15 -75.61 -4.06
CA ASN A 421 -7.30 -76.70 -3.10
C ASN A 421 -6.34 -76.52 -1.92
N ASN A 422 -6.92 -76.44 -0.72
CA ASN A 422 -6.27 -76.69 0.58
C ASN A 422 -4.90 -76.05 0.78
N HIS A 423 -4.88 -74.85 1.35
CA HIS A 423 -4.33 -74.56 2.68
C HIS A 423 -4.79 -73.14 3.04
N GLN A 424 -5.54 -73.02 4.14
CA GLN A 424 -5.90 -71.74 4.74
C GLN A 424 -4.63 -71.04 5.21
N GLN A 425 -4.01 -70.25 4.33
CA GLN A 425 -2.99 -69.29 4.73
C GLN A 425 -3.71 -68.07 5.31
N LYS A 426 -3.99 -68.19 6.60
CA LYS A 426 -4.48 -67.16 7.51
C LYS A 426 -3.49 -65.98 7.46
N VAL A 427 -3.71 -65.02 6.56
CA VAL A 427 -3.03 -63.72 6.65
C VAL A 427 -3.57 -63.05 7.90
N THR A 428 -2.70 -63.02 8.90
CA THR A 428 -2.91 -62.76 10.32
C THR A 428 -3.48 -61.37 10.59
N GLU A 429 -4.73 -61.33 11.06
CA GLU A 429 -5.35 -60.57 12.18
C GLU A 429 -4.93 -59.11 12.52
N GLN A 430 -3.85 -58.49 12.01
CA GLN A 430 -3.34 -57.20 12.50
C GLN A 430 -3.52 -55.98 11.57
N GLY A 431 -3.80 -56.18 10.28
CA GLY A 431 -3.79 -55.06 9.31
C GLY A 431 -4.95 -54.05 9.40
N HIS A 432 -5.89 -54.23 10.34
CA HIS A 432 -7.08 -53.38 10.49
C HIS A 432 -7.04 -52.45 11.70
N TYR A 433 -6.11 -52.68 12.63
CA TYR A 433 -5.94 -51.87 13.83
C TYR A 433 -5.33 -50.51 13.48
N LEU A 434 -5.79 -49.46 14.17
CA LEU A 434 -5.18 -48.15 14.10
C LEU A 434 -3.92 -48.13 14.96
N ASN A 435 -2.76 -48.05 14.32
CA ASN A 435 -1.48 -47.82 14.98
C ASN A 435 -0.81 -46.57 14.40
N GLU A 436 0.23 -46.07 15.06
CA GLU A 436 0.91 -44.83 14.64
C GLU A 436 1.50 -44.95 13.23
N GLU A 437 2.09 -46.10 12.88
CA GLU A 437 2.66 -46.36 11.55
C GLU A 437 1.60 -46.25 10.43
N LEU A 438 0.42 -46.82 10.63
CA LEU A 438 -0.68 -46.72 9.68
C LEU A 438 -1.14 -45.27 9.57
N LEU A 439 -1.40 -44.62 10.70
CA LEU A 439 -1.97 -43.27 10.77
C LEU A 439 -1.00 -42.17 10.25
N ASP A 440 0.30 -42.42 10.28
CA ASP A 440 1.27 -41.46 9.74
C ASP A 440 1.21 -41.35 8.22
N ASN A 441 0.75 -42.38 7.51
CA ASN A 441 0.61 -42.40 6.06
C ASN A 441 -0.64 -41.67 5.53
N TYR A 442 -1.49 -41.13 6.40
CA TYR A 442 -2.74 -40.48 6.01
C TYR A 442 -2.89 -39.10 6.62
N ASP A 443 -3.51 -38.19 5.86
CA ASP A 443 -3.76 -36.81 6.27
C ASP A 443 -5.11 -36.66 6.98
N LEU A 444 -6.06 -37.54 6.66
CA LEU A 444 -7.41 -37.53 7.21
C LEU A 444 -7.88 -38.95 7.53
N LEU A 445 -8.38 -39.15 8.76
CA LEU A 445 -9.13 -40.32 9.18
C LEU A 445 -10.63 -39.97 9.27
N ILE A 446 -11.47 -40.78 8.63
CA ILE A 446 -12.93 -40.69 8.71
C ILE A 446 -13.48 -41.91 9.45
N LEU A 447 -14.28 -41.67 10.49
CA LEU A 447 -14.97 -42.68 11.29
C LEU A 447 -16.47 -42.43 11.33
N ASP A 448 -17.28 -43.48 11.47
CA ASP A 448 -18.67 -43.32 11.93
C ASP A 448 -18.77 -43.45 13.47
N SER A 449 -19.86 -42.96 14.05
CA SER A 449 -20.07 -42.99 15.51
C SER A 449 -19.86 -44.36 16.14
N ARG A 450 -20.41 -45.42 15.54
CA ARG A 450 -20.29 -46.77 16.11
C ARG A 450 -18.86 -47.28 16.05
N MET A 451 -18.15 -47.04 14.94
CA MET A 451 -16.73 -47.40 14.83
C MET A 451 -15.88 -46.64 15.85
N PHE A 452 -16.08 -45.32 15.98
CA PHE A 452 -15.35 -44.51 16.95
C PHE A 452 -15.56 -45.00 18.39
N LEU A 453 -16.77 -45.45 18.74
CA LEU A 453 -17.08 -46.03 20.06
C LEU A 453 -16.54 -47.47 20.24
N ALA A 454 -16.35 -48.20 19.14
CA ALA A 454 -15.88 -49.59 19.16
C ALA A 454 -14.36 -49.75 19.10
N LEU A 455 -13.59 -48.69 18.81
CA LEU A 455 -12.11 -48.74 18.81
C LEU A 455 -11.57 -49.28 20.14
N GLU A 456 -10.53 -50.11 20.07
CA GLU A 456 -9.84 -50.62 21.27
C GLU A 456 -9.02 -49.49 21.95
N ASP A 457 -8.64 -49.68 23.21
CA ASP A 457 -7.95 -48.64 24.00
C ASP A 457 -6.60 -48.26 23.38
N ASN A 458 -5.84 -49.24 22.88
CA ASN A 458 -4.58 -49.02 22.15
C ASN A 458 -4.78 -48.20 20.86
N GLU A 459 -5.87 -48.43 20.13
CA GLU A 459 -6.21 -47.70 18.92
C GLU A 459 -6.58 -46.25 19.23
N ILE A 460 -7.32 -46.02 20.32
CA ILE A 460 -7.64 -44.67 20.80
C ILE A 460 -6.38 -43.92 21.24
N GLU A 461 -5.45 -44.61 21.90
CA GLU A 461 -4.14 -44.05 22.27
C GLU A 461 -3.35 -43.61 21.04
N ALA A 462 -3.18 -44.50 20.05
CA ALA A 462 -2.50 -44.20 18.80
C ALA A 462 -3.19 -43.08 18.01
N LEU A 463 -4.53 -43.11 17.93
CA LEU A 463 -5.33 -42.06 17.29
C LEU A 463 -5.09 -40.70 17.95
N TYR A 464 -5.11 -40.64 19.28
CA TYR A 464 -4.91 -39.40 20.00
C TYR A 464 -3.51 -38.82 19.77
N HIS A 465 -2.47 -39.66 19.75
CA HIS A 465 -1.11 -39.24 19.41
C HIS A 465 -0.98 -38.77 17.97
N ALA A 466 -1.56 -39.51 17.01
CA ALA A 466 -1.55 -39.12 15.60
C ALA A 466 -2.23 -37.76 15.37
N ILE A 467 -3.35 -37.48 16.06
CA ILE A 467 -4.04 -36.17 16.01
C ILE A 467 -3.12 -35.08 16.54
N ILE A 468 -2.49 -35.27 17.71
CA ILE A 468 -1.54 -34.29 18.23
C ILE A 468 -0.42 -34.00 17.22
N ASN A 469 0.02 -35.02 16.48
CA ASN A 469 1.05 -34.95 15.44
C ASN A 469 0.54 -34.52 14.05
N GLY A 470 -0.70 -34.00 13.97
CA GLY A 470 -1.22 -33.36 12.77
C GLY A 470 -2.33 -34.10 12.05
N LEU A 471 -2.64 -35.36 12.37
CA LEU A 471 -3.73 -36.09 11.69
C LEU A 471 -5.07 -35.33 11.84
N GLY A 472 -5.80 -35.19 10.73
CA GLY A 472 -7.20 -34.78 10.74
C GLY A 472 -8.11 -35.95 11.10
N LEU A 473 -9.08 -35.74 11.99
CA LEU A 473 -10.13 -36.70 12.33
C LEU A 473 -11.50 -36.10 12.00
N LEU A 474 -12.28 -36.79 11.16
CA LEU A 474 -13.69 -36.49 10.93
C LEU A 474 -14.57 -37.65 11.44
N ILE A 475 -15.52 -37.34 12.31
CA ILE A 475 -16.52 -38.28 12.81
C ILE A 475 -17.86 -37.98 12.14
N ASN A 476 -18.36 -38.90 11.33
CA ASN A 476 -19.72 -38.92 10.81
C ASN A 476 -20.65 -39.35 11.93
N ALA A 477 -21.33 -38.37 12.53
CA ALA A 477 -21.97 -38.56 13.80
C ALA A 477 -23.48 -38.74 13.69
N ASP A 478 -24.00 -39.74 14.40
CA ASP A 478 -25.42 -40.01 14.56
C ASP A 478 -25.81 -40.07 16.05
N SER A 479 -27.07 -40.40 16.33
CA SER A 479 -27.58 -40.48 17.71
C SER A 479 -26.84 -41.50 18.59
N THR A 480 -26.08 -42.44 18.03
CA THR A 480 -25.28 -43.39 18.82
C THR A 480 -24.17 -42.69 19.60
N LEU A 481 -23.70 -41.52 19.16
CA LEU A 481 -22.68 -40.74 19.87
C LEU A 481 -23.19 -40.14 21.19
N LEU A 482 -24.51 -40.12 21.41
CA LEU A 482 -25.14 -39.63 22.64
C LEU A 482 -25.04 -40.63 23.80
N SER A 483 -24.66 -41.89 23.55
CA SER A 483 -24.52 -42.93 24.59
C SER A 483 -23.23 -42.77 25.41
N LEU A 484 -22.99 -41.58 25.95
CA LEU A 484 -21.76 -41.20 26.68
C LEU A 484 -21.58 -41.92 28.03
N ALA A 485 -22.64 -42.58 28.54
CA ALA A 485 -22.66 -43.19 29.86
C ALA A 485 -21.66 -44.36 30.03
N ASP A 486 -21.22 -45.00 28.95
CA ASP A 486 -20.38 -46.21 28.98
C ASP A 486 -18.93 -45.99 28.50
N ILE A 487 -18.50 -44.73 28.33
CA ILE A 487 -17.12 -44.48 27.90
C ILE A 487 -16.20 -44.70 29.11
N SER A 488 -15.37 -45.73 29.09
CA SER A 488 -14.41 -46.04 30.16
C SER A 488 -13.09 -45.26 30.00
N HIS A 489 -12.65 -45.05 28.75
CA HIS A 489 -11.31 -44.56 28.44
C HIS A 489 -11.17 -43.01 28.43
N ASP A 490 -10.18 -42.48 29.15
CA ASP A 490 -9.97 -41.04 29.37
C ASP A 490 -9.75 -40.25 28.06
N LYS A 491 -8.92 -40.76 27.14
CA LYS A 491 -8.64 -40.07 25.87
C LYS A 491 -9.86 -39.98 24.94
N ARG A 492 -10.73 -41.01 24.93
CA ARG A 492 -11.98 -40.97 24.15
C ARG A 492 -12.92 -39.89 24.69
N LYS A 493 -13.04 -39.80 26.02
CA LYS A 493 -13.78 -38.71 26.70
C LYS A 493 -13.21 -37.35 26.35
N LYS A 494 -11.88 -37.20 26.35
CA LYS A 494 -11.21 -35.95 25.96
C LYS A 494 -11.53 -35.52 24.54
N LEU A 495 -11.56 -36.45 23.58
CA LEU A 495 -11.92 -36.13 22.18
C LEU A 495 -13.38 -35.66 22.07
N LEU A 496 -14.32 -36.35 22.72
CA LEU A 496 -15.73 -35.94 22.68
C LEU A 496 -16.00 -34.68 23.49
N SER A 497 -15.25 -34.43 24.57
CA SER A 497 -15.43 -33.26 25.42
C SER A 497 -15.02 -31.94 24.75
N LEU A 498 -14.33 -31.99 23.60
CA LEU A 498 -14.12 -30.84 22.71
C LEU A 498 -15.46 -30.26 22.20
N PHE A 499 -16.51 -31.08 22.15
CA PHE A 499 -17.80 -30.72 21.60
C PHE A 499 -18.91 -30.74 22.67
N GLN A 500 -19.96 -29.98 22.41
CA GLN A 500 -21.27 -30.15 23.01
C GLN A 500 -22.12 -30.92 22.01
N ILE A 501 -22.59 -32.11 22.40
CA ILE A 501 -23.37 -33.00 21.55
C ILE A 501 -24.71 -33.24 22.25
N MET A 502 -25.81 -32.95 21.56
CA MET A 502 -27.17 -33.03 22.07
C MET A 502 -28.08 -33.74 21.06
N PRO A 503 -29.21 -34.32 21.48
CA PRO A 503 -30.24 -34.76 20.55
C PRO A 503 -30.67 -33.61 19.63
N ALA A 504 -30.92 -33.92 18.35
CA ALA A 504 -31.50 -32.94 17.44
C ALA A 504 -32.92 -32.56 17.84
N ASP A 505 -33.29 -31.30 17.59
CA ASP A 505 -34.64 -30.78 17.75
C ASP A 505 -35.36 -30.64 16.39
N GLU A 506 -36.57 -30.09 16.40
CA GLU A 506 -37.37 -29.87 15.18
C GLU A 506 -36.65 -29.01 14.13
N SER A 507 -35.78 -28.09 14.56
CA SER A 507 -35.05 -27.18 13.67
C SER A 507 -34.04 -27.90 12.75
N LEU A 508 -33.65 -29.12 13.13
CA LEU A 508 -32.69 -29.95 12.40
C LEU A 508 -33.33 -31.01 11.49
N HIS A 509 -34.65 -31.01 11.32
CA HIS A 509 -35.36 -31.97 10.45
C HIS A 509 -35.35 -31.60 8.97
N GLN A 510 -35.22 -30.31 8.64
CA GLN A 510 -35.14 -29.80 7.27
C GLN A 510 -34.10 -28.68 7.19
N ILE A 511 -32.84 -29.09 7.07
CA ILE A 511 -31.70 -28.19 7.05
C ILE A 511 -31.11 -28.03 5.66
N MET A 512 -30.73 -26.79 5.37
CA MET A 512 -29.92 -26.42 4.21
C MET A 512 -28.53 -26.04 4.68
N ALA A 513 -27.51 -26.74 4.18
CA ALA A 513 -26.13 -26.49 4.55
C ALA A 513 -25.57 -25.24 3.84
N TYR A 514 -24.85 -24.42 4.61
CA TYR A 514 -24.16 -23.21 4.19
C TYR A 514 -22.70 -23.25 4.61
N TRP A 515 -21.81 -22.82 3.71
CA TRP A 515 -20.37 -22.70 3.93
C TRP A 515 -19.81 -21.63 2.97
N PRO A 516 -18.60 -21.11 3.22
CA PRO A 516 -17.98 -20.07 2.39
C PRO A 516 -17.87 -20.48 0.91
N GLU A 517 -18.07 -19.52 0.00
CA GLU A 517 -17.90 -19.70 -1.46
C GLU A 517 -18.76 -20.81 -2.10
N LYS A 518 -19.78 -21.32 -1.36
CA LYS A 518 -20.74 -22.29 -1.85
C LYS A 518 -21.26 -21.91 -3.26
N PRO A 519 -21.18 -22.84 -4.25
CA PRO A 519 -21.65 -22.57 -5.60
C PRO A 519 -23.13 -22.17 -5.63
N SER A 520 -23.47 -21.17 -6.45
CA SER A 520 -24.86 -20.81 -6.71
C SER A 520 -25.58 -21.97 -7.41
N LEU A 521 -26.81 -22.22 -6.99
CA LEU A 521 -27.69 -23.18 -7.64
C LEU A 521 -28.36 -22.52 -8.83
N ASP A 522 -28.46 -23.24 -9.95
CA ASP A 522 -29.25 -22.78 -11.08
C ASP A 522 -30.75 -22.80 -10.74
N ILE A 523 -31.55 -21.97 -11.42
CA ILE A 523 -32.99 -21.78 -11.15
C ILE A 523 -33.77 -23.11 -11.27
N SER A 524 -33.25 -24.04 -12.08
CA SER A 524 -33.83 -25.37 -12.32
C SER A 524 -33.43 -26.44 -11.28
N GLN A 525 -32.47 -26.17 -10.40
CA GLN A 525 -31.91 -27.14 -9.47
C GLN A 525 -32.55 -27.00 -8.08
N THR A 526 -32.92 -28.11 -7.46
CA THR A 526 -33.49 -28.13 -6.10
C THR A 526 -32.78 -29.18 -5.27
N ILE A 527 -32.36 -28.80 -4.06
CA ILE A 527 -31.77 -29.70 -3.08
C ILE A 527 -32.86 -30.17 -2.13
N THR A 528 -32.95 -31.48 -1.87
CA THR A 528 -33.79 -31.95 -0.77
C THR A 528 -33.17 -31.55 0.57
N PRO A 529 -33.92 -30.86 1.47
CA PRO A 529 -33.45 -30.58 2.82
C PRO A 529 -33.01 -31.88 3.51
N GLN A 530 -31.89 -31.83 4.23
CA GLN A 530 -31.42 -32.97 5.00
C GLN A 530 -32.00 -32.93 6.41
N SER A 531 -31.90 -34.06 7.12
CA SER A 531 -32.15 -34.14 8.56
C SER A 531 -30.87 -34.54 9.29
N ALA A 532 -30.66 -33.95 10.47
CA ALA A 532 -29.61 -34.32 11.40
C ALA A 532 -30.23 -34.96 12.64
N SER A 533 -29.62 -36.03 13.15
CA SER A 533 -30.10 -36.73 14.36
C SER A 533 -29.49 -36.18 15.66
N ILE A 534 -28.51 -35.30 15.55
CA ILE A 534 -27.81 -34.66 16.66
C ILE A 534 -27.61 -33.18 16.40
N ALA A 535 -27.62 -32.38 17.46
CA ALA A 535 -27.11 -31.01 17.47
C ALA A 535 -25.67 -31.03 18.00
N ILE A 536 -24.77 -30.33 17.33
CA ILE A 536 -23.36 -30.24 17.69
C ILE A 536 -22.93 -28.79 17.80
N ASN A 537 -22.01 -28.49 18.73
CA ASN A 537 -21.30 -27.22 18.81
C ASN A 537 -19.87 -27.47 19.32
N ALA A 538 -18.89 -26.77 18.77
CA ALA A 538 -17.53 -26.80 19.31
C ALA A 538 -17.44 -25.89 20.55
N LYS A 539 -16.73 -26.32 21.61
CA LYS A 539 -16.61 -25.50 22.82
C LYS A 539 -15.63 -24.33 22.68
N LEU A 540 -14.50 -24.58 22.03
CA LEU A 540 -13.45 -23.59 21.75
C LEU A 540 -13.07 -23.58 20.26
N GLY A 541 -13.85 -24.28 19.44
CA GLY A 541 -13.62 -24.43 18.01
C GLY A 541 -14.53 -23.55 17.17
N GLN A 542 -14.67 -23.92 15.90
CA GLN A 542 -15.42 -23.17 14.90
C GLN A 542 -16.47 -24.07 14.23
N SER A 543 -17.60 -23.47 13.86
CA SER A 543 -18.53 -24.09 12.93
C SER A 543 -18.01 -23.86 11.51
N ILE A 544 -17.74 -24.94 10.77
CA ILE A 544 -17.23 -24.83 9.38
C ILE A 544 -18.33 -25.05 8.34
N VAL A 545 -19.49 -25.57 8.76
CA VAL A 545 -20.72 -25.65 7.97
C VAL A 545 -21.90 -25.39 8.91
N GLU A 546 -22.81 -24.51 8.50
CA GLU A 546 -23.97 -24.07 9.28
C GLU A 546 -25.27 -24.33 8.55
N SER A 547 -26.38 -24.37 9.28
CA SER A 547 -27.71 -24.32 8.70
C SER A 547 -28.11 -22.88 8.36
N GLY A 548 -29.17 -22.69 7.58
CA GLY A 548 -29.72 -21.37 7.28
C GLY A 548 -30.18 -20.55 8.50
N ILE A 549 -30.28 -21.18 9.67
CA ILE A 549 -30.61 -20.53 10.96
C ILE A 549 -29.38 -20.37 11.87
N GLY A 550 -28.16 -20.61 11.37
CA GLY A 550 -26.91 -20.45 12.11
C GLY A 550 -26.55 -21.61 13.04
N GLN A 551 -27.29 -22.73 13.01
CA GLN A 551 -26.97 -23.92 13.80
C GLN A 551 -25.78 -24.66 13.18
N SER A 552 -24.80 -25.08 13.98
CA SER A 552 -23.64 -25.82 13.46
C SER A 552 -24.03 -27.22 12.97
N LEU A 553 -23.64 -27.53 11.73
CA LEU A 553 -23.82 -28.82 11.07
C LEU A 553 -22.51 -29.60 10.96
N VAL A 554 -21.39 -28.88 10.90
CA VAL A 554 -20.04 -29.45 11.06
C VAL A 554 -19.25 -28.56 12.01
N ALA A 555 -18.88 -29.12 13.15
CA ALA A 555 -18.11 -28.45 14.19
C ALA A 555 -16.67 -28.97 14.16
N LYS A 556 -15.69 -28.06 14.20
CA LYS A 556 -14.26 -28.36 14.18
C LYS A 556 -13.58 -27.78 15.42
N GLN A 557 -12.65 -28.53 16.03
CA GLN A 557 -11.77 -28.03 17.07
C GLN A 557 -10.36 -28.61 16.90
N SER A 558 -9.34 -27.77 17.09
CA SER A 558 -7.94 -28.20 16.99
C SER A 558 -7.45 -28.91 18.25
N LEU A 559 -6.58 -29.90 18.07
CA LEU A 559 -5.92 -30.65 19.15
C LEU A 559 -4.47 -30.94 18.74
N GLY A 560 -3.51 -30.29 19.40
CA GLY A 560 -2.12 -30.30 18.96
C GLY A 560 -1.98 -29.64 17.57
N LEU A 561 -1.29 -30.30 16.64
CA LEU A 561 -1.17 -29.87 15.24
C LEU A 561 -2.36 -30.32 14.38
N GLY A 562 -3.18 -31.26 14.86
CA GLY A 562 -4.30 -31.83 14.10
C GLY A 562 -5.62 -31.17 14.40
N ASN A 563 -6.65 -31.62 13.67
CA ASN A 563 -8.01 -31.12 13.81
C ASN A 563 -8.95 -32.29 14.06
N VAL A 564 -9.89 -32.12 15.00
CA VAL A 564 -11.00 -33.02 15.22
C VAL A 564 -12.26 -32.32 14.73
N ALA A 565 -13.07 -33.00 13.94
CA ALA A 565 -14.33 -32.50 13.44
C ALA A 565 -15.44 -33.54 13.61
N ILE A 566 -16.65 -33.05 13.86
CA ILE A 566 -17.87 -33.85 13.90
C ILE A 566 -18.83 -33.28 12.86
N THR A 567 -19.38 -34.14 12.01
CA THR A 567 -20.43 -33.78 11.06
C THR A 567 -21.75 -34.44 11.46
N ALA A 568 -22.83 -33.67 11.46
CA ALA A 568 -24.20 -34.18 11.60
C ALA A 568 -24.84 -34.52 10.25
N LEU A 569 -24.12 -34.29 9.13
CA LEU A 569 -24.58 -34.50 7.75
C LEU A 569 -24.13 -35.87 7.24
N ASN A 570 -24.99 -36.88 7.35
CA ASN A 570 -24.66 -38.27 7.00
C ASN A 570 -25.19 -38.73 5.62
N HIS A 571 -25.88 -37.85 4.88
CA HIS A 571 -26.57 -38.20 3.64
C HIS A 571 -26.21 -37.28 2.44
N THR A 572 -25.03 -36.67 2.45
CA THR A 572 -24.57 -35.74 1.40
C THR A 572 -24.40 -36.39 0.02
N TYR A 573 -24.28 -37.72 -0.04
CA TYR A 573 -24.22 -38.48 -1.29
C TYR A 573 -25.38 -38.15 -2.25
N GLN A 574 -26.56 -37.78 -1.73
CA GLN A 574 -27.74 -37.44 -2.54
C GLN A 574 -27.53 -36.17 -3.38
N TRP A 575 -26.72 -35.22 -2.91
CA TRP A 575 -26.43 -33.98 -3.64
C TRP A 575 -25.76 -34.24 -4.98
N SER A 576 -24.99 -35.32 -5.05
CA SER A 576 -24.27 -35.70 -6.26
C SER A 576 -25.18 -36.21 -7.39
N SER A 577 -26.40 -36.64 -7.08
CA SER A 577 -27.39 -37.09 -8.05
C SER A 577 -28.52 -36.08 -8.27
N GLN A 578 -28.72 -35.13 -7.35
CA GLN A 578 -29.79 -34.12 -7.41
C GLN A 578 -29.35 -32.81 -8.06
N ILE A 579 -28.05 -32.51 -8.06
CA ILE A 579 -27.48 -31.20 -8.45
C ILE A 579 -26.24 -31.42 -9.32
N ASN A 580 -25.74 -30.36 -9.93
CA ASN A 580 -24.38 -30.32 -10.49
C ASN A 580 -23.36 -30.95 -9.52
N SER A 581 -22.52 -31.86 -10.03
CA SER A 581 -21.43 -32.51 -9.30
C SER A 581 -20.46 -31.53 -8.63
N ALA A 582 -20.37 -30.30 -9.14
CA ALA A 582 -19.60 -29.22 -8.52
C ALA A 582 -20.03 -28.92 -7.08
N PHE A 583 -21.31 -29.03 -6.75
CA PHE A 583 -21.82 -28.72 -5.41
C PHE A 583 -21.32 -29.72 -4.36
N TYR A 584 -21.47 -31.03 -4.63
CA TYR A 584 -20.92 -32.09 -3.78
C TYR A 584 -19.40 -31.99 -3.65
N SER A 585 -18.72 -31.71 -4.77
CA SER A 585 -17.27 -31.56 -4.81
C SER A 585 -16.80 -30.40 -3.94
N HIS A 586 -17.46 -29.25 -4.02
CA HIS A 586 -17.10 -28.07 -3.23
C HIS A 586 -17.32 -28.29 -1.73
N TYR A 587 -18.38 -28.99 -1.33
CA TYR A 587 -18.60 -29.33 0.09
C TYR A 587 -17.46 -30.18 0.64
N TRP A 588 -17.11 -31.27 -0.05
CA TRP A 588 -16.06 -32.17 0.41
C TRP A 588 -14.67 -31.55 0.32
N GLN A 589 -14.39 -30.75 -0.71
CA GLN A 589 -13.16 -29.97 -0.81
C GLN A 589 -13.02 -29.00 0.37
N HIS A 590 -14.09 -28.27 0.71
CA HIS A 590 -14.12 -27.36 1.85
C HIS A 590 -13.82 -28.09 3.17
N LEU A 591 -14.50 -29.21 3.44
CA LEU A 591 -14.24 -30.00 4.66
C LEU A 591 -12.81 -30.53 4.73
N ILE A 592 -12.34 -31.13 3.64
CA ILE A 592 -11.02 -31.76 3.59
C ILE A 592 -9.92 -30.72 3.76
N LEU A 593 -10.02 -29.56 3.12
CA LEU A 593 -9.05 -28.46 3.30
C LEU A 593 -9.01 -27.95 4.75
N GLN A 594 -10.15 -27.95 5.44
CA GLN A 594 -10.25 -27.45 6.82
C GLN A 594 -9.79 -28.49 7.86
N ILE A 595 -9.95 -29.79 7.61
CA ILE A 595 -9.78 -30.83 8.63
C ILE A 595 -8.48 -31.61 8.43
N SER A 596 -8.10 -31.88 7.20
CA SER A 596 -6.92 -32.72 6.90
C SER A 596 -5.68 -32.12 7.56
N ARG A 597 -4.71 -33.01 7.80
CA ARG A 597 -3.37 -32.63 8.22
C ARG A 597 -2.89 -31.48 7.35
N SER A 598 -2.57 -30.36 8.01
CA SER A 598 -1.92 -29.24 7.31
C SER A 598 -0.65 -29.79 6.69
N GLU A 599 -0.41 -29.50 5.40
CA GLU A 599 0.74 -30.02 4.64
C GLU A 599 1.98 -30.03 5.55
N ARG A 600 2.52 -31.23 5.83
CA ARG A 600 3.80 -31.39 6.54
C ARG A 600 4.97 -30.85 5.69
N ASP A 601 4.68 -30.49 4.45
CA ASP A 601 5.63 -30.09 3.43
C ASP A 601 5.80 -28.59 3.36
N SER A 602 6.96 -28.19 2.83
CA SER A 602 7.20 -26.78 2.55
C SER A 602 6.27 -26.36 1.42
N ARG A 603 5.70 -25.17 1.51
CA ARG A 603 4.86 -24.62 0.43
C ARG A 603 5.11 -23.15 0.27
N TRP A 604 5.04 -22.69 -0.97
CA TRP A 604 5.10 -21.26 -1.25
C TRP A 604 3.76 -20.58 -0.96
N LEU A 605 3.81 -19.31 -0.56
CA LEU A 605 2.61 -18.49 -0.41
C LEU A 605 2.11 -18.04 -1.78
N VAL A 606 0.85 -18.38 -2.06
CA VAL A 606 0.18 -17.99 -3.30
C VAL A 606 0.20 -16.45 -3.44
N PRO A 607 0.60 -15.90 -4.60
CA PRO A 607 0.63 -14.46 -4.83
C PRO A 607 -0.76 -13.83 -4.66
N SER A 608 -0.78 -12.59 -4.17
CA SER A 608 -2.02 -11.84 -4.00
C SER A 608 -2.75 -11.66 -5.35
N PRO A 609 -4.06 -11.90 -5.42
CA PRO A 609 -4.82 -11.73 -6.66
C PRO A 609 -4.80 -10.31 -7.25
N SER A 610 -4.59 -9.30 -6.40
CA SER A 610 -4.60 -7.87 -6.76
C SER A 610 -3.21 -7.27 -6.96
N VAL A 611 -2.14 -8.06 -6.86
CA VAL A 611 -0.77 -7.58 -7.09
C VAL A 611 -0.28 -8.07 -8.44
N LEU A 612 0.24 -7.14 -9.25
CA LEU A 612 0.91 -7.41 -10.52
C LEU A 612 2.42 -7.35 -10.28
N ALA A 613 3.07 -8.51 -10.27
CA ALA A 613 4.53 -8.59 -10.18
C ALA A 613 5.15 -8.13 -11.50
N ARG A 614 6.16 -7.28 -11.45
CA ARG A 614 6.76 -6.64 -12.63
C ARG A 614 8.26 -6.78 -12.61
N VAL A 615 8.86 -6.77 -13.79
CA VAL A 615 10.31 -6.64 -13.95
C VAL A 615 10.82 -5.36 -13.28
N ASN A 616 12.07 -5.37 -12.84
CA ASN A 616 12.74 -4.25 -12.16
C ASN A 616 12.05 -3.71 -10.89
N LYS A 617 11.03 -4.41 -10.37
CA LYS A 617 10.38 -4.10 -9.09
C LYS A 617 10.53 -5.25 -8.12
N HIS A 618 10.96 -4.93 -6.89
CA HIS A 618 11.09 -5.93 -5.85
C HIS A 618 9.73 -6.53 -5.48
N GLN A 619 9.68 -7.86 -5.48
CA GLN A 619 8.52 -8.64 -5.08
C GLN A 619 8.88 -9.53 -3.89
N ASP A 620 8.04 -9.50 -2.85
CA ASP A 620 8.18 -10.42 -1.73
C ASP A 620 7.75 -11.82 -2.17
N ILE A 621 8.64 -12.80 -2.02
CA ILE A 621 8.37 -14.22 -2.23
C ILE A 621 8.58 -14.95 -0.90
N CYS A 622 7.57 -15.70 -0.48
CA CYS A 622 7.54 -16.28 0.86
C CYS A 622 7.22 -17.77 0.82
N LEU A 623 7.98 -18.53 1.59
CA LEU A 623 7.83 -19.96 1.83
C LEU A 623 7.34 -20.19 3.27
N ILE A 624 6.43 -21.13 3.45
CA ILE A 624 6.15 -21.75 4.75
C ILE A 624 6.86 -23.09 4.77
N SER A 625 7.73 -23.31 5.76
CA SER A 625 8.47 -24.56 5.93
C SER A 625 8.79 -24.82 7.40
N THR A 626 8.62 -26.06 7.83
CA THR A 626 9.09 -26.56 9.13
C THR A 626 10.55 -27.03 9.08
N VAL A 627 11.14 -27.09 7.88
CA VAL A 627 12.54 -27.49 7.68
C VAL A 627 13.44 -26.33 8.07
N GLU A 628 14.42 -26.60 8.93
CA GLU A 628 15.34 -25.59 9.47
C GLU A 628 16.20 -24.96 8.36
N ASN A 629 16.80 -25.79 7.50
CA ASN A 629 17.60 -25.36 6.36
C ASN A 629 16.83 -25.57 5.05
N VAL A 630 16.58 -24.46 4.34
CA VAL A 630 15.95 -24.47 3.03
C VAL A 630 16.75 -23.59 2.09
N TYR A 631 17.08 -24.11 0.92
CA TYR A 631 17.85 -23.43 -0.10
C TYR A 631 16.99 -23.12 -1.32
N VAL A 632 17.22 -21.95 -1.92
CA VAL A 632 16.61 -21.52 -3.18
C VAL A 632 17.73 -20.92 -4.01
N ALA A 633 17.86 -21.33 -5.27
CA ALA A 633 19.03 -20.99 -6.10
C ALA A 633 19.21 -19.47 -6.30
N GLU A 634 18.11 -18.76 -6.50
CA GLU A 634 18.13 -17.35 -6.95
C GLU A 634 17.95 -16.34 -5.80
N MET A 635 17.69 -16.79 -4.58
CA MET A 635 17.41 -15.88 -3.47
C MET A 635 17.70 -16.48 -2.09
N GLN A 636 18.09 -15.61 -1.17
CA GLN A 636 18.30 -15.97 0.23
C GLN A 636 17.03 -15.73 1.03
N LEU A 637 16.45 -16.79 1.58
CA LEU A 637 15.26 -16.70 2.43
C LEU A 637 15.64 -16.28 3.85
N THR A 638 14.91 -15.32 4.40
CA THR A 638 15.08 -14.83 5.78
C THR A 638 13.84 -15.16 6.61
N ALA A 639 14.03 -15.56 7.87
CA ALA A 639 12.91 -15.88 8.75
C ALA A 639 12.02 -14.65 9.00
N TYR A 640 10.71 -14.82 8.94
CA TYR A 640 9.76 -13.74 9.17
C TYR A 640 9.55 -13.55 10.69
N PRO A 641 9.79 -12.34 11.25
CA PRO A 641 9.83 -12.15 12.71
C PRO A 641 8.54 -12.49 13.47
N LEU A 642 7.40 -12.45 12.78
CA LEU A 642 6.06 -12.60 13.40
C LEU A 642 5.40 -13.96 13.08
N SER A 643 6.07 -14.87 12.37
CA SER A 643 5.45 -16.12 11.93
C SER A 643 6.48 -17.25 11.89
N ASN A 644 6.33 -18.20 12.83
CA ASN A 644 7.18 -19.39 12.89
C ASN A 644 7.04 -20.22 11.60
N GLY A 645 8.18 -20.61 11.02
CA GLY A 645 8.24 -21.39 9.78
C GLY A 645 8.03 -20.57 8.50
N ARG A 646 7.65 -19.30 8.57
CA ARG A 646 7.61 -18.43 7.38
C ARG A 646 9.00 -17.86 7.10
N LYS A 647 9.48 -18.05 5.88
CA LYS A 647 10.74 -17.46 5.39
C LYS A 647 10.46 -16.69 4.10
N CYS A 648 10.94 -15.47 3.98
CA CYS A 648 10.69 -14.61 2.82
C CYS A 648 11.99 -14.04 2.26
N SER A 649 11.98 -13.72 0.98
CA SER A 649 13.02 -12.93 0.31
C SER A 649 12.40 -11.86 -0.58
N ARG A 650 13.20 -10.87 -0.95
CA ARG A 650 12.86 -9.88 -1.97
C ARG A 650 13.53 -10.28 -3.27
N PHE A 651 12.72 -10.68 -4.23
CA PHE A 651 13.17 -11.06 -5.56
C PHE A 651 13.03 -9.88 -6.52
N LEU A 652 13.93 -9.77 -7.48
CA LEU A 652 13.91 -8.77 -8.56
C LEU A 652 14.05 -9.55 -9.86
N ALA A 653 13.03 -9.48 -10.72
CA ALA A 653 13.07 -10.13 -12.02
C ALA A 653 13.71 -9.19 -13.05
N ASP A 654 14.69 -9.70 -13.79
CA ASP A 654 15.37 -8.96 -14.86
C ASP A 654 14.57 -9.01 -16.18
N ASP A 655 13.92 -10.15 -16.45
CA ASP A 655 13.17 -10.41 -17.68
C ASP A 655 11.69 -10.71 -17.41
N GLU A 656 10.83 -10.34 -18.36
CA GLU A 656 9.40 -10.66 -18.32
C GLU A 656 9.13 -12.15 -18.55
N GLY A 657 8.01 -12.64 -18.03
CA GLY A 657 7.58 -14.02 -18.23
C GLY A 657 7.51 -14.87 -16.96
N TRP A 658 7.52 -16.19 -17.15
CA TRP A 658 7.41 -17.16 -16.07
C TRP A 658 8.75 -17.43 -15.39
N HIS A 659 8.81 -17.19 -14.08
CA HIS A 659 9.93 -17.54 -13.21
C HIS A 659 9.54 -18.71 -12.30
N SER A 660 10.46 -19.66 -12.06
CA SER A 660 10.23 -20.83 -11.21
C SER A 660 11.09 -20.78 -9.94
N PHE A 661 10.48 -21.06 -8.81
CA PHE A 661 11.10 -21.06 -7.50
C PHE A 661 11.02 -22.46 -6.89
N GLN A 662 12.17 -23.10 -6.75
CA GLN A 662 12.29 -24.41 -6.10
C GLN A 662 12.94 -24.26 -4.73
N ALA A 663 12.25 -24.75 -3.71
CA ALA A 663 12.77 -24.86 -2.36
C ALA A 663 13.38 -26.26 -2.18
N LEU A 664 14.65 -26.33 -1.80
CA LEU A 664 15.43 -27.56 -1.63
C LEU A 664 15.84 -27.74 -0.17
N ASN A 665 15.93 -28.99 0.29
CA ASN A 665 16.57 -29.31 1.57
C ASN A 665 18.07 -29.58 1.43
N ASP A 666 18.74 -29.90 2.54
CA ASP A 666 20.17 -30.25 2.61
C ASP A 666 20.57 -31.41 1.68
N LYS A 667 19.62 -32.29 1.33
CA LYS A 667 19.84 -33.43 0.42
C LYS A 667 19.50 -33.10 -1.04
N GLN A 668 19.29 -31.83 -1.36
CA GLN A 668 18.84 -31.35 -2.68
C GLN A 668 17.50 -31.94 -3.14
N ALA A 669 16.68 -32.45 -2.22
CA ALA A 669 15.33 -32.87 -2.56
C ALA A 669 14.42 -31.65 -2.64
N VAL A 670 13.58 -31.59 -3.68
CA VAL A 670 12.58 -30.54 -3.85
C VAL A 670 11.53 -30.68 -2.75
N LEU A 671 11.44 -29.66 -1.91
CA LEU A 671 10.44 -29.52 -0.86
C LEU A 671 9.17 -28.84 -1.37
N ALA A 672 9.32 -27.85 -2.26
CA ALA A 672 8.23 -27.06 -2.82
C ALA A 672 8.63 -26.45 -4.14
N GLU A 673 7.66 -26.28 -5.04
CA GLU A 673 7.83 -25.54 -6.30
C GLU A 673 6.68 -24.55 -6.48
N GLN A 674 6.99 -23.35 -6.96
CA GLN A 674 6.01 -22.37 -7.40
C GLN A 674 6.53 -21.68 -8.65
N VAL A 675 5.61 -21.35 -9.54
CA VAL A 675 5.84 -20.46 -10.68
C VAL A 675 5.12 -19.12 -10.49
N GLN A 676 5.72 -18.04 -10.95
CA GLN A 676 5.12 -16.71 -10.92
C GLN A 676 5.45 -15.97 -12.21
N TYR A 677 4.45 -15.27 -12.77
CA TYR A 677 4.64 -14.43 -13.94
C TYR A 677 5.03 -13.01 -13.54
N PHE A 678 6.01 -12.44 -14.23
CA PHE A 678 6.45 -11.05 -14.11
C PHE A 678 6.12 -10.30 -15.39
N TYR A 679 5.34 -9.23 -15.26
CA TYR A 679 4.88 -8.37 -16.35
C TYR A 679 5.93 -7.33 -16.73
N SER A 680 5.82 -6.80 -17.95
CA SER A 680 6.58 -5.65 -18.40
C SER A 680 6.25 -4.40 -17.57
N GLU A 681 7.10 -3.39 -17.68
CA GLU A 681 6.82 -2.08 -17.10
C GLU A 681 5.68 -1.35 -17.83
N GLU A 682 5.47 -1.63 -19.12
CA GLU A 682 4.46 -0.98 -19.96
C GLU A 682 3.05 -1.60 -19.79
N ASP A 683 2.98 -2.86 -19.34
CA ASP A 683 1.73 -3.59 -19.16
C ASP A 683 0.80 -2.91 -18.16
N PHE A 684 -0.50 -3.02 -18.40
CA PHE A 684 -1.56 -2.47 -17.54
C PHE A 684 -1.38 -0.99 -17.23
N SER A 685 -1.02 -0.18 -18.23
CA SER A 685 -0.80 1.27 -18.07
C SER A 685 -1.99 1.99 -17.40
N ALA A 686 -3.23 1.61 -17.71
CA ALA A 686 -4.42 2.15 -17.06
C ALA A 686 -4.50 1.82 -15.56
N GLU A 687 -4.13 0.59 -15.17
CA GLU A 687 -4.06 0.16 -13.75
C GLU A 687 -2.97 0.92 -12.99
N GLN A 688 -1.81 1.10 -13.61
CA GLN A 688 -0.71 1.86 -13.02
C GLN A 688 -1.12 3.29 -12.69
N GLN A 689 -1.74 3.96 -13.65
CA GLN A 689 -2.24 5.32 -13.46
C GLN A 689 -3.35 5.35 -12.39
N ALA A 690 -4.26 4.37 -12.39
CA ALA A 690 -5.33 4.27 -11.39
C ALA A 690 -4.77 4.21 -9.95
N ILE A 691 -3.73 3.39 -9.74
CA ILE A 691 -3.05 3.26 -8.45
C ILE A 691 -2.36 4.58 -8.06
N LYS A 692 -1.57 5.18 -8.96
CA LYS A 692 -0.88 6.46 -8.69
C LYS A 692 -1.87 7.60 -8.40
N TYR A 693 -3.02 7.64 -9.08
CA TYR A 693 -4.10 8.58 -8.80
C TYR A 693 -4.73 8.37 -7.45
N HIS A 694 -5.10 7.12 -7.14
CA HIS A 694 -5.71 6.78 -5.86
C HIS A 694 -4.80 7.19 -4.70
N ASP A 695 -3.51 6.82 -4.77
CA ASP A 695 -2.53 7.15 -3.75
C ASP A 695 -2.30 8.67 -3.66
N SER A 696 -2.10 9.36 -4.79
CA SER A 696 -1.82 10.80 -4.79
C SER A 696 -2.96 11.65 -4.23
N LYS A 697 -4.22 11.27 -4.49
CA LYS A 697 -5.39 11.91 -3.86
C LYS A 697 -5.44 11.73 -2.34
N GLY A 698 -4.87 10.63 -1.83
CA GLY A 698 -4.80 10.37 -0.39
C GLY A 698 -3.73 11.19 0.33
N TYR A 699 -2.65 11.59 -0.36
CA TYR A 699 -1.50 12.27 0.23
C TYR A 699 -1.40 13.77 -0.11
N ALA A 700 -2.04 14.22 -1.18
CA ALA A 700 -2.03 15.61 -1.67
C ALA A 700 -3.45 16.14 -1.87
N THR A 701 -3.63 17.46 -1.80
CA THR A 701 -4.92 18.09 -2.11
C THR A 701 -5.15 18.07 -3.63
N GLU A 702 -6.23 17.44 -4.09
CA GLU A 702 -6.58 17.37 -5.52
C GLU A 702 -7.25 18.67 -5.97
N LYS A 703 -6.77 19.26 -7.08
CA LYS A 703 -7.47 20.33 -7.80
C LYS A 703 -7.65 19.92 -9.26
N ARG A 704 -8.91 19.83 -9.71
CA ARG A 704 -9.22 19.31 -11.05
C ARG A 704 -9.69 20.33 -12.08
N ASP A 705 -10.29 21.46 -11.71
CA ASP A 705 -10.92 22.37 -12.71
C ASP A 705 -11.30 23.78 -12.19
N GLU A 706 -10.62 24.34 -11.18
CA GLU A 706 -10.94 25.70 -10.73
C GLU A 706 -10.04 26.76 -11.41
N ASN A 707 -10.60 27.93 -11.72
CA ASN A 707 -9.85 29.15 -12.01
C ASN A 707 -8.98 29.48 -10.78
N ILE A 708 -7.79 28.90 -10.73
CA ILE A 708 -6.84 29.04 -9.63
C ILE A 708 -6.25 30.44 -9.73
N THR A 709 -6.80 31.38 -8.96
CA THR A 709 -6.07 32.58 -8.61
C THR A 709 -4.90 32.19 -7.69
N LEU A 710 -3.73 32.79 -7.93
CA LEU A 710 -2.50 32.73 -7.12
C LEU A 710 -2.69 33.24 -5.66
N SER A 711 -3.90 33.17 -5.10
CA SER A 711 -4.23 33.65 -3.76
C SER A 711 -3.67 32.76 -2.65
N HIS A 712 -3.22 31.53 -2.95
CA HIS A 712 -2.60 30.64 -1.96
C HIS A 712 -1.21 31.10 -1.51
N THR A 713 -0.54 31.99 -2.26
CA THR A 713 0.71 32.62 -1.80
C THR A 713 0.49 33.67 -0.70
N GLU A 714 -0.76 34.14 -0.49
CA GLU A 714 -1.05 35.17 0.51
C GLU A 714 -1.52 34.62 1.88
N SER A 715 -1.86 33.34 1.99
CA SER A 715 -2.54 32.81 3.19
C SER A 715 -1.67 32.03 4.18
N LEU A 716 -0.36 31.88 3.97
CA LEU A 716 0.56 31.31 4.96
C LEU A 716 1.22 32.41 5.82
N ASN A 717 0.39 33.23 6.47
CA ASN A 717 0.85 34.27 7.39
C ASN A 717 1.43 33.65 8.68
N SER A 718 2.75 33.44 8.69
CA SER A 718 3.53 33.45 9.95
C SER A 718 3.67 34.89 10.46
N PRO A 719 3.83 35.12 11.78
CA PRO A 719 4.02 36.47 12.31
C PRO A 719 5.21 37.15 11.61
N ASP A 720 4.98 38.37 11.14
CA ASP A 720 5.96 39.17 10.40
C ASP A 720 7.34 39.14 11.07
N ALA A 721 8.34 38.59 10.37
CA ALA A 721 9.73 38.61 10.82
C ALA A 721 10.37 39.94 10.38
N TYR A 722 11.00 40.64 11.30
CA TYR A 722 11.67 41.92 11.05
C TYR A 722 13.19 41.72 11.05
N ARG A 723 13.90 42.31 10.08
CA ARG A 723 15.37 42.31 9.99
C ARG A 723 15.91 43.73 10.04
N ALA A 724 17.02 43.93 10.73
CA ALA A 724 17.72 45.21 10.79
C ALA A 724 18.13 45.69 9.38
N VAL A 725 17.80 46.93 9.05
CA VAL A 725 18.12 47.53 7.75
C VAL A 725 19.62 47.81 7.65
N ASN A 726 20.20 47.64 6.46
CA ASN A 726 21.55 48.10 6.21
C ASN A 726 21.62 49.63 6.35
N LYS A 727 22.32 50.12 7.38
CA LYS A 727 22.39 51.53 7.75
C LYS A 727 23.38 52.34 6.89
N PHE A 728 24.03 51.75 5.89
CA PHE A 728 25.04 52.43 5.07
C PHE A 728 24.50 53.65 4.32
N SER A 729 23.32 53.55 3.70
CA SER A 729 22.72 54.67 2.97
C SER A 729 22.32 55.82 3.90
N VAL A 730 21.85 55.50 5.12
CA VAL A 730 21.53 56.49 6.16
C VAL A 730 22.80 57.18 6.65
N TRP A 731 23.89 56.42 6.82
CA TRP A 731 25.20 56.96 7.15
C TRP A 731 25.75 57.88 6.06
N LEU A 732 25.62 57.50 4.78
CA LEU A 732 26.07 58.33 3.65
C LEU A 732 25.31 59.67 3.60
N MET A 733 23.99 59.65 3.75
CA MET A 733 23.16 60.86 3.84
C MET A 733 23.52 61.74 5.03
N MET A 734 23.78 61.13 6.20
CA MET A 734 24.29 61.83 7.38
C MET A 734 25.65 62.47 7.11
N PHE A 735 26.57 61.74 6.48
CA PHE A 735 27.91 62.24 6.19
C PHE A 735 27.87 63.42 5.20
N ILE A 736 27.09 63.32 4.13
CA ILE A 736 26.93 64.39 3.14
C ILE A 736 26.31 65.64 3.77
N SER A 737 25.26 65.48 4.59
CA SER A 737 24.59 66.62 5.23
C SER A 737 25.48 67.32 6.28
N LEU A 738 26.26 66.57 7.06
CA LEU A 738 27.25 67.13 7.98
C LEU A 738 28.42 67.80 7.25
N ALA A 739 28.90 67.20 6.15
CA ALA A 739 29.95 67.79 5.33
C ALA A 739 29.49 69.12 4.70
N LEU A 740 28.25 69.20 4.23
CA LEU A 740 27.67 70.45 3.70
C LEU A 740 27.56 71.54 4.78
N LEU A 741 27.14 71.20 6.00
CA LEU A 741 27.10 72.14 7.12
C LEU A 741 28.51 72.59 7.56
N TRP A 742 29.50 71.71 7.49
CA TRP A 742 30.88 72.03 7.83
C TRP A 742 31.54 72.94 6.79
N ILE A 743 31.36 72.64 5.49
CA ILE A 743 31.86 73.47 4.38
C ILE A 743 31.27 74.88 4.47
N GLU A 744 29.97 74.97 4.74
CA GLU A 744 29.28 76.27 4.87
C GLU A 744 29.82 77.10 6.03
N ARG A 745 30.11 76.47 7.18
CA ARG A 745 30.73 77.15 8.32
C ARG A 745 32.14 77.63 8.00
N LYS A 746 32.94 76.81 7.29
CA LYS A 746 34.31 77.17 6.91
C LYS A 746 34.35 78.33 5.92
N TRP A 747 33.43 78.36 4.96
CA TRP A 747 33.28 79.45 3.98
C TRP A 747 32.77 80.77 4.57
N ARG A 748 32.25 80.80 5.80
CA ARG A 748 31.92 82.04 6.52
C ARG A 748 33.03 82.53 7.46
N ALA A 749 34.07 81.73 7.67
CA ALA A 749 35.19 82.06 8.57
C ALA A 749 36.41 82.66 7.84
N GLU A 750 36.36 82.70 6.50
CA GLU A 750 37.12 83.63 5.64
C GLU A 750 36.23 84.83 5.31
#